data_AF-A0AAD0E850-F1
#
_entry.id   AF-A0AAD0E850-F1
#
_cell.length_a   1.000
_cell.length_b   1.000
_cell.length_c   1.000
_cell.angle_alpha   90.00
_cell.angle_beta   90.00
_cell.angle_gamma   90.00
#
_symmetry.space_group_name_H-M   'P 1'
#
loop_
_entity.id
_entity.type
_entity.pdbx_description
1 polymer ?
#
loop_
_entity_poly.entity_id
_entity_poly.type
_entity_poly.pdbx_seq_one_letter_code
_entity_poly.pdbx_strand_id
1 'polypeptide(L)'
;MTVAFCKAQNTKPTYFFGSFLLFCLLLQDLLLFFDILTLSNMKKHIFLLVLTLVVAFSAGQLGYAQTSYAKTITIDQPNTVKSITEFAEEDFSTTESIFTRVLVKNGMSFEVEFPSHYTNVYRNYGKFTIITGTNGKTRLRFTGAGGFSCSYETIVGGVTKVRRIAGDVNYYWIWQLNGQDLDDNAILRIKNSTNTHSRSASQVSDNQTINVSTNKSSAVWWDIAPEGSTNFVYLYEDKSNEKIHKILSDAKDKFPGESNFILRLSFDDNTSNLLNNGTYGGNTFRYLTLKDERTVQYTLTTESHHPTWGTAQPATQTVNAGTEVTLQATPKTGYRFVGWAVGTPSFIVANDNPYQPAINENVRFIAVFEPLPLQITANSNNTAWGSVSPENQTLNAGQTAKVTATPVAPHKFKHWINTATQAVVSTQAEYSFTVNENSSLTAVFEEGVSTYKVTAKSNNTAWGSVSPESQTLNAGQTAKVTATPVAPHKFKHWINTATQAVVSTQAEYSFTVNENSSLTAVFEEGVSTYKVTAKSNNTAWGSVSPENQTLNAGQTAKVTATPVAPHKFKHWVNTATQAVVSTQAEYSFTVNENSSFTAVFEEGVFTYNVTAKSNNTAWGSVSPENQTLNAGQTAKVTATPVAPHKFKHWINTATQAVVSTQAEYSFTVNENSSLTAVFEEGVSTYKVTAKSNNTAWGSVSPENQTLNAGQTAKVTATPVAPHKFKHWINTATQAVVSTQAEYSFTVNENSSLTAVFEEGVSTYKVTAKSNNTAWGSVSPENQTFNAGQTAKVTATPVAPHKFKHWINTATQAVVSTQAEYSFTVNENSSLTAVFEEGVSTYKVTAKSNNTAWGSVSPENQTLNAGQTAKVTATPVAPHKFKHWVNTATQAVVSTQAEYSFTVNENSSLTAVFEEGVSTYKVTAKSNNTAWGSVSPENQTLNAGQTAKVTATPVAPHKFKHWINTATQAVVSTQAEYSFTVNENSSFTAVFEQGVSTYKVTAKSNNTAWGSVSPENQTLNAGQTAKVTATPVAPHKFKHWINTATQAVVSTQAEYSFTVNEEISLTAVFEEVILLDPNAVLPHLTDLDTAVLKTGTPQTFVWEEMPQNATNFKATLIDMSNASAVTALVSTIDATQAQLEFAKAGTFTLMIHFEVLGVSYTVSYDGIVVK
;
A
#
# COMPACT_ATOMS: atom_id res chain seq x y z
N MET A 1 13.09 -110.12 9.13
CA MET A 1 12.02 -110.29 10.14
C MET A 1 11.56 -108.92 10.60
N THR A 2 10.26 -108.71 10.68
CA THR A 2 9.53 -108.39 11.92
C THR A 2 10.28 -107.61 13.03
N VAL A 3 9.87 -106.35 13.25
CA VAL A 3 9.53 -105.72 14.56
C VAL A 3 10.63 -105.26 15.57
N ALA A 4 10.34 -104.09 16.19
CA ALA A 4 10.68 -103.59 17.55
C ALA A 4 11.96 -102.76 17.89
N PHE A 5 11.67 -101.53 18.37
CA PHE A 5 12.14 -100.86 19.62
C PHE A 5 13.60 -100.40 19.90
N CYS A 6 13.71 -99.06 20.06
CA CYS A 6 14.30 -98.30 21.18
C CYS A 6 15.82 -98.02 21.37
N LYS A 7 16.06 -96.77 21.82
CA LYS A 7 17.13 -96.24 22.71
C LYS A 7 18.63 -96.24 22.31
N ALA A 8 19.08 -95.02 22.01
CA ALA A 8 20.06 -94.22 22.78
C ALA A 8 21.60 -94.39 22.64
N GLN A 9 22.24 -93.21 22.62
CA GLN A 9 23.63 -92.83 22.99
C GLN A 9 24.85 -93.22 22.12
N ASN A 10 25.48 -92.16 21.59
CA ASN A 10 26.93 -91.86 21.48
C ASN A 10 27.97 -92.95 21.17
N THR A 11 28.73 -92.73 20.09
CA THR A 11 30.21 -92.79 20.09
C THR A 11 30.79 -92.02 18.89
N LYS A 12 32.00 -91.42 19.04
CA LYS A 12 32.88 -90.95 17.94
C LYS A 12 34.10 -91.88 17.85
N PRO A 13 34.69 -92.07 16.67
CA PRO A 13 35.97 -91.39 16.32
C PRO A 13 35.95 -90.83 14.85
N THR A 14 36.73 -89.85 14.36
CA THR A 14 38.21 -89.62 14.26
C THR A 14 38.97 -90.74 13.49
N TYR A 15 39.92 -90.52 12.56
CA TYR A 15 40.64 -89.35 11.99
C TYR A 15 40.77 -89.52 10.42
N PHE A 16 41.69 -88.98 9.57
CA PHE A 16 42.91 -88.13 9.65
C PHE A 16 43.33 -87.53 8.27
N PHE A 17 43.85 -86.27 8.25
CA PHE A 17 44.92 -85.67 7.38
C PHE A 17 44.89 -85.65 5.82
N GLY A 18 45.54 -84.62 5.23
CA GLY A 18 45.81 -84.51 3.78
C GLY A 18 46.24 -83.15 3.19
N SER A 19 47.30 -82.52 3.70
CA SER A 19 47.88 -81.23 3.21
C SER A 19 48.26 -81.29 1.70
N PHE A 20 47.88 -80.31 0.88
CA PHE A 20 48.56 -79.00 0.64
C PHE A 20 49.96 -79.10 0.02
N LEU A 21 50.05 -79.23 -1.32
CA LEU A 21 51.14 -78.68 -2.14
C LEU A 21 50.80 -78.73 -3.65
N LEU A 22 51.00 -77.60 -4.35
CA LEU A 22 51.33 -77.40 -5.78
C LEU A 22 50.60 -76.20 -6.44
N PHE A 23 50.69 -75.01 -5.85
CA PHE A 23 50.21 -73.74 -6.46
C PHE A 23 51.32 -72.67 -6.51
N CYS A 24 52.53 -73.10 -6.87
CA CYS A 24 53.68 -72.25 -7.16
C CYS A 24 54.31 -72.75 -8.46
N LEU A 25 54.81 -71.84 -9.31
CA LEU A 25 55.22 -72.03 -10.72
C LEU A 25 54.08 -72.04 -11.75
N LEU A 26 53.54 -70.84 -12.07
CA LEU A 26 53.10 -70.43 -13.43
C LEU A 26 52.61 -68.95 -13.49
N LEU A 27 53.08 -68.08 -12.59
CA LEU A 27 52.59 -66.69 -12.41
C LEU A 27 53.70 -65.66 -12.66
N GLN A 28 54.60 -65.94 -13.61
CA GLN A 28 55.86 -65.19 -13.77
C GLN A 28 56.34 -65.09 -15.24
N ASP A 29 55.42 -64.90 -16.19
CA ASP A 29 55.80 -64.69 -17.62
C ASP A 29 54.80 -63.87 -18.47
N LEU A 30 53.81 -63.19 -17.88
CA LEU A 30 52.77 -62.46 -18.63
C LEU A 30 52.48 -61.04 -18.13
N LEU A 31 53.52 -60.33 -17.66
CA LEU A 31 53.44 -58.94 -17.19
C LEU A 31 54.45 -58.00 -17.88
N LEU A 32 55.01 -58.41 -19.02
CA LEU A 32 56.03 -57.66 -19.77
C LEU A 32 55.77 -57.64 -21.29
N PHE A 33 54.60 -57.14 -21.72
CA PHE A 33 54.41 -56.50 -23.03
C PHE A 33 53.17 -55.60 -23.02
N PHE A 34 53.18 -54.54 -23.83
CA PHE A 34 52.14 -53.50 -23.96
C PHE A 34 51.99 -52.52 -22.79
N ASP A 35 53.08 -51.80 -22.52
CA ASP A 35 52.96 -50.36 -22.31
C ASP A 35 52.90 -49.63 -23.68
N ILE A 36 52.51 -48.35 -23.69
CA ILE A 36 52.49 -47.42 -24.85
C ILE A 36 51.52 -47.77 -26.01
N LEU A 37 50.30 -47.21 -25.97
CA LEU A 37 49.79 -46.31 -27.03
C LEU A 37 48.41 -45.69 -26.70
N THR A 38 48.27 -44.38 -26.88
CA THR A 38 47.03 -43.62 -26.71
C THR A 38 46.14 -43.69 -27.96
N LEU A 39 44.91 -44.23 -27.88
CA LEU A 39 43.84 -43.93 -28.85
C LEU A 39 42.44 -44.32 -28.33
N SER A 40 41.50 -43.37 -28.33
CA SER A 40 40.21 -43.47 -27.63
C SER A 40 39.17 -44.44 -28.26
N ASN A 41 39.45 -45.09 -29.39
CA ASN A 41 38.44 -45.79 -30.19
C ASN A 41 38.39 -47.33 -30.04
N MET A 42 39.40 -48.00 -29.47
CA MET A 42 39.32 -49.46 -29.31
C MET A 42 38.43 -49.92 -28.14
N LYS A 43 38.19 -49.07 -27.12
CA LYS A 43 37.39 -49.44 -25.94
C LYS A 43 35.96 -49.91 -26.31
N LYS A 44 35.29 -49.30 -27.29
CA LYS A 44 33.91 -49.73 -27.67
C LYS A 44 33.85 -51.14 -28.26
N HIS A 45 34.80 -51.51 -29.12
CA HIS A 45 34.81 -52.84 -29.73
C HIS A 45 35.36 -53.92 -28.80
N ILE A 46 36.36 -53.60 -27.97
CA ILE A 46 36.85 -54.52 -26.94
C ILE A 46 35.77 -54.76 -25.87
N PHE A 47 35.07 -53.72 -25.41
CA PHE A 47 34.00 -53.90 -24.41
C PHE A 47 32.83 -54.71 -24.96
N LEU A 48 32.49 -54.56 -26.25
CA LEU A 48 31.48 -55.41 -26.90
C LEU A 48 31.95 -56.87 -27.01
N LEU A 49 33.20 -57.10 -27.42
CA LEU A 49 33.78 -58.46 -27.52
C LEU A 49 33.88 -59.14 -26.15
N VAL A 50 34.33 -58.41 -25.12
CA VAL A 50 34.42 -58.90 -23.73
C VAL A 50 33.04 -59.16 -23.16
N LEU A 51 32.04 -58.31 -23.41
CA LEU A 51 30.66 -58.57 -22.99
C LEU A 51 30.10 -59.84 -23.66
N THR A 52 30.39 -60.06 -24.95
CA THR A 52 30.01 -61.30 -25.65
C THR A 52 30.75 -62.54 -25.11
N LEU A 53 32.03 -62.43 -24.75
CA LEU A 53 32.77 -63.54 -24.12
C LEU A 53 32.34 -63.81 -22.67
N VAL A 54 32.04 -62.79 -21.87
CA VAL A 54 31.59 -62.95 -20.47
C VAL A 54 30.21 -63.63 -20.43
N VAL A 55 29.30 -63.28 -21.34
CA VAL A 55 28.01 -63.99 -21.51
C VAL A 55 28.20 -65.45 -21.95
N ALA A 56 29.31 -65.78 -22.63
CA ALA A 56 29.66 -67.18 -22.95
C ALA A 56 30.36 -67.93 -21.81
N PHE A 57 31.16 -67.25 -20.96
CA PHE A 57 31.93 -67.88 -19.89
C PHE A 57 31.22 -67.97 -18.53
N SER A 58 30.18 -67.17 -18.28
CA SER A 58 29.35 -67.28 -17.07
C SER A 58 28.55 -68.58 -16.98
N ALA A 59 28.54 -69.39 -18.04
CA ALA A 59 28.00 -70.75 -18.07
C ALA A 59 28.97 -71.83 -17.52
N GLY A 60 30.16 -71.46 -17.02
CA GLY A 60 31.32 -72.34 -16.95
C GLY A 60 32.03 -72.57 -15.60
N GLN A 61 31.39 -72.39 -14.43
CA GLN A 61 31.97 -72.83 -13.14
C GLN A 61 30.95 -73.48 -12.17
N LEU A 62 31.03 -74.82 -12.11
CA LEU A 62 30.81 -75.67 -10.93
C LEU A 62 29.55 -75.45 -10.07
N GLY A 63 28.37 -75.50 -10.69
CA GLY A 63 27.19 -76.07 -10.01
C GLY A 63 27.24 -77.60 -10.10
N TYR A 64 27.29 -78.31 -8.97
CA TYR A 64 27.29 -79.78 -8.99
C TYR A 64 25.90 -80.33 -9.34
N ALA A 65 25.84 -81.21 -10.34
CA ALA A 65 24.65 -81.95 -10.77
C ALA A 65 23.41 -81.11 -11.15
N GLN A 66 23.44 -80.42 -12.29
CA GLN A 66 22.20 -80.03 -12.97
C GLN A 66 21.65 -81.18 -13.83
N THR A 67 20.33 -81.36 -13.80
CA THR A 67 19.60 -82.23 -14.74
C THR A 67 19.76 -81.69 -16.16
N SER A 68 20.24 -82.51 -17.09
CA SER A 68 20.34 -82.14 -18.51
C SER A 68 18.98 -82.32 -19.19
N TYR A 69 18.46 -81.26 -19.80
CA TYR A 69 17.14 -81.25 -20.44
C TYR A 69 17.28 -81.32 -21.95
N ALA A 70 16.71 -82.37 -22.56
CA ALA A 70 16.73 -82.59 -24.00
C ALA A 70 15.82 -81.62 -24.76
N LYS A 71 14.82 -81.03 -24.09
CA LYS A 71 13.95 -79.97 -24.62
C LYS A 71 13.55 -79.00 -23.50
N THR A 72 13.33 -77.74 -23.87
CA THR A 72 12.66 -76.73 -23.02
C THR A 72 11.43 -76.20 -23.74
N ILE A 73 10.29 -76.16 -23.05
CA ILE A 73 9.01 -75.62 -23.52
C ILE A 73 8.63 -74.43 -22.64
N THR A 74 8.27 -73.30 -23.24
CA THR A 74 7.79 -72.13 -22.49
C THR A 74 6.28 -72.00 -22.59
N ILE A 75 5.64 -71.64 -21.47
CA ILE A 75 4.23 -71.33 -21.32
C ILE A 75 4.11 -69.91 -20.75
N ASP A 76 3.78 -68.95 -21.60
CA ASP A 76 3.68 -67.51 -21.33
C ASP A 76 2.23 -66.97 -21.40
N GLN A 77 1.29 -67.79 -21.92
CA GLN A 77 -0.14 -67.47 -22.02
C GLN A 77 -1.05 -68.45 -21.24
N PRO A 78 -2.19 -67.99 -20.68
CA PRO A 78 -3.12 -68.83 -19.92
C PRO A 78 -3.87 -69.81 -20.83
N ASN A 79 -4.26 -70.97 -20.28
CA ASN A 79 -4.99 -72.03 -20.98
C ASN A 79 -4.27 -72.63 -22.21
N THR A 80 -2.94 -72.48 -22.29
CA THR A 80 -2.12 -73.07 -23.36
C THR A 80 -2.29 -74.59 -23.41
N VAL A 81 -2.60 -75.13 -24.59
CA VAL A 81 -2.60 -76.58 -24.85
C VAL A 81 -1.42 -76.90 -25.77
N LYS A 82 -0.56 -77.83 -25.34
CA LYS A 82 0.59 -78.34 -26.11
C LYS A 82 0.31 -79.73 -26.65
N SER A 83 0.93 -80.08 -27.77
CA SER A 83 0.95 -81.47 -28.26
C SER A 83 1.96 -82.29 -27.45
N ILE A 84 1.63 -83.55 -27.15
CA ILE A 84 2.60 -84.52 -26.61
C ILE A 84 3.89 -84.61 -27.45
N THR A 85 3.81 -84.41 -28.77
CA THR A 85 4.98 -84.44 -29.68
C THR A 85 5.96 -83.28 -29.47
N GLU A 86 5.57 -82.22 -28.75
CA GLU A 86 6.48 -81.15 -28.37
C GLU A 86 7.47 -81.60 -27.27
N PHE A 87 7.14 -82.61 -26.48
CA PHE A 87 7.95 -83.13 -25.37
C PHE A 87 9.06 -84.09 -25.85
N ALA A 88 10.02 -84.40 -24.98
CA ALA A 88 11.01 -85.45 -25.21
C ALA A 88 10.39 -86.83 -24.90
N GLU A 89 10.26 -87.69 -25.92
CA GLU A 89 9.75 -89.06 -25.80
C GLU A 89 10.90 -90.04 -25.57
N GLU A 90 10.80 -90.85 -24.51
CA GLU A 90 11.77 -91.87 -24.14
C GLU A 90 11.31 -93.27 -24.60
N ASP A 91 12.22 -94.01 -25.25
CA ASP A 91 12.05 -95.43 -25.60
C ASP A 91 12.85 -96.28 -24.60
N PHE A 92 12.15 -97.15 -23.85
CA PHE A 92 12.72 -98.06 -22.84
C PHE A 92 13.74 -99.08 -23.39
N SER A 93 13.99 -99.11 -24.70
CA SER A 93 15.11 -99.84 -25.32
C SER A 93 16.46 -99.10 -25.27
N THR A 94 16.53 -97.93 -24.63
CA THR A 94 17.75 -97.12 -24.46
C THR A 94 18.09 -96.92 -22.97
N THR A 95 19.38 -96.68 -22.66
CA THR A 95 19.89 -96.57 -21.28
C THR A 95 20.01 -95.14 -20.75
N GLU A 96 19.66 -94.13 -21.54
CA GLU A 96 19.73 -92.71 -21.15
C GLU A 96 18.31 -92.12 -21.02
N SER A 97 17.93 -91.71 -19.81
CA SER A 97 16.65 -91.02 -19.59
C SER A 97 16.75 -89.54 -19.99
N ILE A 98 15.83 -89.10 -20.85
CA ILE A 98 15.77 -87.73 -21.36
C ILE A 98 14.61 -86.95 -20.72
N PHE A 99 14.86 -85.70 -20.36
CA PHE A 99 13.92 -84.86 -19.60
C PHE A 99 13.48 -83.61 -20.38
N THR A 100 12.22 -83.21 -20.22
CA THR A 100 11.67 -81.96 -20.76
C THR A 100 11.52 -80.92 -19.65
N ARG A 101 12.14 -79.75 -19.79
CA ARG A 101 11.86 -78.59 -18.93
C ARG A 101 10.62 -77.85 -19.43
N VAL A 102 9.68 -77.53 -18.55
CA VAL A 102 8.52 -76.68 -18.88
C VAL A 102 8.52 -75.43 -18.00
N LEU A 103 8.83 -74.28 -18.58
CA LEU A 103 8.87 -72.98 -17.92
C LEU A 103 7.51 -72.30 -18.00
N VAL A 104 6.83 -72.13 -16.86
CA VAL A 104 5.47 -71.58 -16.80
C VAL A 104 5.45 -70.26 -16.05
N LYS A 105 4.87 -69.21 -16.63
CA LYS A 105 4.65 -67.92 -15.94
C LYS A 105 3.70 -68.10 -14.74
N ASN A 106 3.99 -67.48 -13.60
CA ASN A 106 3.25 -67.72 -12.37
C ASN A 106 1.73 -67.44 -12.52
N GLY A 107 0.92 -68.21 -11.79
CA GLY A 107 -0.54 -68.15 -11.83
C GLY A 107 -1.20 -68.90 -13.00
N MET A 108 -0.46 -69.37 -14.00
CA MET A 108 -1.05 -70.01 -15.18
C MET A 108 -1.12 -71.55 -15.10
N SER A 109 -1.93 -72.13 -15.96
CA SER A 109 -2.09 -73.58 -16.18
C SER A 109 -1.96 -73.92 -17.67
N PHE A 110 -1.51 -75.13 -17.95
CA PHE A 110 -1.41 -75.68 -19.31
C PHE A 110 -1.90 -77.12 -19.37
N GLU A 111 -2.22 -77.56 -20.59
CA GLU A 111 -2.58 -78.95 -20.87
C GLU A 111 -1.63 -79.56 -21.91
N VAL A 112 -1.45 -80.88 -21.88
CA VAL A 112 -0.75 -81.65 -22.92
C VAL A 112 -1.75 -82.62 -23.55
N GLU A 113 -2.01 -82.50 -24.84
CA GLU A 113 -2.96 -83.33 -25.60
C GLU A 113 -2.27 -84.51 -26.29
N PHE A 114 -2.91 -85.68 -26.17
CA PHE A 114 -2.49 -86.92 -26.79
C PHE A 114 -3.38 -87.22 -28.01
N PRO A 115 -2.80 -87.60 -29.17
CA PRO A 115 -3.53 -88.19 -30.28
C PRO A 115 -4.34 -89.42 -29.86
N SER A 116 -5.50 -89.64 -30.48
CA SER A 116 -6.42 -90.74 -30.17
C SER A 116 -5.89 -92.15 -30.48
N HIS A 117 -4.70 -92.26 -31.08
CA HIS A 117 -4.01 -93.54 -31.32
C HIS A 117 -2.95 -93.87 -30.25
N TYR A 118 -2.78 -93.02 -29.22
CA TYR A 118 -2.01 -93.36 -28.03
C TYR A 118 -2.96 -93.87 -26.94
N THR A 119 -2.76 -95.12 -26.52
CA THR A 119 -3.60 -95.84 -25.56
C THR A 119 -2.92 -95.96 -24.20
N ASN A 120 -3.65 -96.45 -23.19
CA ASN A 120 -3.11 -96.75 -21.85
C ASN A 120 -2.25 -95.62 -21.25
N VAL A 121 -2.73 -94.38 -21.32
CA VAL A 121 -2.06 -93.20 -20.76
C VAL A 121 -2.23 -93.19 -19.24
N TYR A 122 -1.13 -93.30 -18.49
CA TYR A 122 -1.15 -93.27 -17.01
C TYR A 122 -0.02 -92.43 -16.38
N ARG A 123 -0.32 -91.82 -15.24
CA ARG A 123 0.63 -91.03 -14.44
C ARG A 123 1.59 -91.98 -13.71
N ASN A 124 2.89 -91.79 -13.91
CA ASN A 124 3.92 -92.41 -13.07
C ASN A 124 4.07 -91.58 -11.78
N TYR A 125 4.32 -90.28 -11.93
CA TYR A 125 4.37 -89.29 -10.84
C TYR A 125 4.12 -87.87 -11.37
N GLY A 126 3.89 -86.91 -10.47
CA GLY A 126 3.79 -85.48 -10.79
C GLY A 126 2.39 -84.87 -10.62
N LYS A 127 2.35 -83.53 -10.61
CA LYS A 127 1.18 -82.71 -10.27
C LYS A 127 0.33 -82.37 -11.50
N PHE A 128 -0.20 -83.40 -12.17
CA PHE A 128 -1.14 -83.27 -13.30
C PHE A 128 -2.31 -84.26 -13.22
N THR A 129 -3.51 -83.85 -13.59
CA THR A 129 -4.68 -84.75 -13.74
C THR A 129 -4.83 -85.22 -15.17
N ILE A 130 -5.18 -86.50 -15.35
CA ILE A 130 -5.57 -87.04 -16.66
C ILE A 130 -7.06 -86.73 -16.87
N ILE A 131 -7.41 -86.19 -18.04
CA ILE A 131 -8.77 -85.79 -18.40
C ILE A 131 -9.04 -86.29 -19.82
N THR A 132 -10.11 -87.07 -20.01
CA THR A 132 -10.56 -87.50 -21.34
C THR A 132 -11.66 -86.57 -21.83
N GLY A 133 -11.49 -86.00 -23.01
CA GLY A 133 -12.49 -85.12 -23.63
C GLY A 133 -13.67 -85.89 -24.23
N THR A 134 -14.80 -85.21 -24.41
CA THR A 134 -16.00 -85.74 -25.12
C THR A 134 -15.72 -86.09 -26.59
N ASN A 135 -14.58 -85.66 -27.12
CA ASN A 135 -14.04 -85.96 -28.45
C ASN A 135 -13.06 -87.16 -28.45
N GLY A 136 -12.98 -87.94 -27.37
CA GLY A 136 -12.18 -89.17 -27.29
C GLY A 136 -10.67 -88.98 -27.18
N LYS A 137 -10.17 -87.73 -27.07
CA LYS A 137 -8.74 -87.45 -26.83
C LYS A 137 -8.43 -87.39 -25.34
N THR A 138 -7.25 -87.86 -24.96
CA THR A 138 -6.73 -87.74 -23.60
C THR A 138 -5.87 -86.48 -23.45
N ARG A 139 -5.99 -85.79 -22.31
CA ARG A 139 -5.16 -84.64 -21.95
C ARG A 139 -4.59 -84.78 -20.54
N LEU A 140 -3.41 -84.20 -20.32
CA LEU A 140 -2.79 -84.02 -19.02
C LEU A 140 -2.91 -82.54 -18.62
N ARG A 141 -3.71 -82.20 -17.61
CA ARG A 141 -3.81 -80.83 -17.09
C ARG A 141 -2.87 -80.66 -15.91
N PHE A 142 -1.86 -79.81 -16.07
CA PHE A 142 -0.85 -79.54 -15.05
C PHE A 142 -1.34 -78.48 -14.05
N THR A 143 -1.20 -78.75 -12.75
CA THR A 143 -1.78 -77.93 -11.68
C THR A 143 -0.75 -77.35 -10.71
N GLY A 144 0.48 -77.89 -10.65
CA GLY A 144 1.53 -77.40 -9.76
C GLY A 144 2.95 -77.72 -10.22
N ALA A 145 3.93 -77.06 -9.59
CA ALA A 145 5.34 -77.17 -9.91
C ALA A 145 5.97 -78.51 -9.53
N GLY A 146 7.01 -78.94 -10.25
CA GLY A 146 7.87 -80.08 -9.91
C GLY A 146 7.96 -81.14 -11.01
N GLY A 147 8.68 -82.21 -10.69
CA GLY A 147 8.88 -83.34 -11.60
C GLY A 147 7.59 -84.07 -11.97
N PHE A 148 7.52 -84.49 -13.23
CA PHE A 148 6.43 -85.27 -13.79
C PHE A 148 6.93 -86.43 -14.64
N SER A 149 6.13 -87.49 -14.69
CA SER A 149 6.25 -88.48 -15.75
C SER A 149 4.91 -89.15 -16.05
N CYS A 150 4.64 -89.35 -17.34
CA CYS A 150 3.47 -90.05 -17.85
C CYS A 150 3.93 -91.14 -18.81
N SER A 151 3.41 -92.35 -18.66
CA SER A 151 3.58 -93.44 -19.61
C SER A 151 2.36 -93.54 -20.53
N TYR A 152 2.56 -94.11 -21.71
CA TYR A 152 1.51 -94.40 -22.70
C TYR A 152 1.95 -95.54 -23.62
N GLU A 153 1.02 -96.09 -24.38
CA GLU A 153 1.26 -97.09 -25.41
C GLU A 153 1.01 -96.52 -26.81
N THR A 154 1.78 -97.00 -27.78
CA THR A 154 1.66 -96.66 -29.21
C THR A 154 1.96 -97.89 -30.05
N ILE A 155 1.32 -98.00 -31.22
CA ILE A 155 1.51 -99.13 -32.15
C ILE A 155 2.48 -98.69 -33.25
N VAL A 156 3.68 -99.27 -33.27
CA VAL A 156 4.71 -98.96 -34.26
C VAL A 156 5.03 -100.24 -35.04
N GLY A 157 4.75 -100.24 -36.35
CA GLY A 157 4.98 -101.42 -37.20
C GLY A 157 4.13 -102.64 -36.84
N GLY A 158 2.98 -102.44 -36.17
CA GLY A 158 2.12 -103.53 -35.68
C GLY A 158 2.50 -104.07 -34.28
N VAL A 159 3.56 -103.54 -33.66
CA VAL A 159 3.98 -103.92 -32.30
C VAL A 159 3.60 -102.81 -31.32
N THR A 160 2.94 -103.15 -30.21
CA THR A 160 2.71 -102.23 -29.10
C THR A 160 4.03 -101.92 -28.40
N LYS A 161 4.41 -100.63 -28.37
CA LYS A 161 5.53 -100.12 -27.58
C LYS A 161 5.01 -99.25 -26.44
N VAL A 162 5.57 -99.44 -25.25
CA VAL A 162 5.42 -98.48 -24.15
C VAL A 162 6.35 -97.29 -24.40
N ARG A 163 5.87 -96.10 -24.02
CA ARG A 163 6.56 -94.81 -24.10
C ARG A 163 6.45 -94.06 -22.79
N ARG A 164 7.41 -93.18 -22.55
CA ARG A 164 7.42 -92.28 -21.40
C ARG A 164 7.73 -90.86 -21.86
N ILE A 165 6.98 -89.90 -21.34
CA ILE A 165 7.49 -88.53 -21.18
C ILE A 165 7.91 -88.34 -19.73
N ALA A 166 9.05 -87.67 -19.53
CA ALA A 166 9.56 -87.27 -18.23
C ALA A 166 10.06 -85.82 -18.31
N GLY A 167 10.05 -85.12 -17.18
CA GLY A 167 10.44 -83.71 -17.15
C GLY A 167 10.06 -83.01 -15.86
N ASP A 168 10.21 -81.70 -15.88
CA ASP A 168 9.93 -80.81 -14.75
C ASP A 168 9.09 -79.61 -15.18
N VAL A 169 8.15 -79.19 -14.32
CA VAL A 169 7.38 -77.94 -14.49
C VAL A 169 7.91 -76.90 -13.53
N ASN A 170 8.81 -76.04 -13.99
CA ASN A 170 9.36 -74.92 -13.24
C ASN A 170 8.45 -73.70 -13.41
N TYR A 171 8.05 -73.03 -12.31
CA TYR A 171 7.21 -71.84 -12.37
C TYR A 171 8.05 -70.57 -12.17
N TYR A 172 8.16 -69.73 -13.20
CA TYR A 172 8.88 -68.46 -13.12
C TYR A 172 7.93 -67.30 -12.82
N TRP A 173 8.44 -66.36 -12.03
CA TRP A 173 7.73 -65.16 -11.63
C TRP A 173 8.20 -63.95 -12.47
N ILE A 174 7.48 -62.84 -12.33
CA ILE A 174 7.74 -61.57 -13.03
C ILE A 174 7.73 -60.41 -12.05
N TRP A 175 8.72 -59.55 -12.19
CA TRP A 175 8.74 -58.20 -11.65
C TRP A 175 7.66 -57.35 -12.35
N GLN A 176 6.91 -56.55 -11.59
CA GLN A 176 5.92 -55.62 -12.14
C GLN A 176 6.07 -54.20 -11.58
N LEU A 177 6.31 -53.22 -12.45
CA LEU A 177 6.39 -51.81 -12.11
C LEU A 177 5.08 -51.12 -12.50
N ASN A 178 4.33 -50.60 -11.52
CA ASN A 178 3.01 -49.99 -11.72
C ASN A 178 2.02 -50.88 -12.52
N GLY A 179 2.08 -52.21 -12.35
CA GLY A 179 1.22 -53.16 -13.07
C GLY A 179 1.62 -53.46 -14.52
N GLN A 180 2.86 -53.16 -14.92
CA GLN A 180 3.46 -53.61 -16.18
C GLN A 180 4.64 -54.54 -15.89
N ASP A 181 4.71 -55.66 -16.62
CA ASP A 181 5.81 -56.62 -16.52
C ASP A 181 7.15 -55.96 -16.92
N LEU A 182 8.22 -56.28 -16.20
CA LEU A 182 9.58 -55.90 -16.57
C LEU A 182 10.33 -57.06 -17.23
N ASP A 183 11.15 -56.73 -18.24
CA ASP A 183 12.12 -57.64 -18.83
C ASP A 183 13.16 -58.11 -17.82
N ASP A 184 13.74 -59.29 -18.02
CA ASP A 184 14.83 -59.76 -17.18
C ASP A 184 16.11 -58.96 -17.43
N ASN A 185 16.81 -58.56 -16.36
CA ASN A 185 17.96 -57.66 -16.40
C ASN A 185 17.63 -56.22 -16.84
N ALA A 186 16.37 -55.78 -16.72
CA ALA A 186 15.99 -54.40 -16.97
C ALA A 186 16.80 -53.41 -16.11
N ILE A 187 17.06 -52.21 -16.65
CA ILE A 187 17.85 -51.15 -15.98
C ILE A 187 16.92 -49.98 -15.66
N LEU A 188 16.66 -49.78 -14.37
CA LEU A 188 15.93 -48.62 -13.85
C LEU A 188 16.91 -47.55 -13.38
N ARG A 189 16.81 -46.35 -13.94
CA ARG A 189 17.55 -45.16 -13.50
C ARG A 189 16.61 -44.28 -12.67
N ILE A 190 16.99 -44.03 -11.43
CA ILE A 190 16.19 -43.32 -10.45
C ILE A 190 16.59 -41.85 -10.44
N LYS A 191 15.62 -40.93 -10.49
CA LYS A 191 15.89 -39.47 -10.47
C LYS A 191 14.94 -38.71 -9.54
N ASN A 192 15.38 -37.51 -9.16
CA ASN A 192 14.55 -36.55 -8.42
C ASN A 192 13.28 -36.25 -9.22
N SER A 193 12.11 -36.46 -8.60
CA SER A 193 10.82 -36.49 -9.27
C SER A 193 10.24 -35.09 -9.57
N THR A 194 10.81 -34.37 -10.53
CA THR A 194 10.33 -33.02 -10.94
C THR A 194 9.70 -32.94 -12.33
N ASN A 195 9.82 -33.98 -13.17
CA ASN A 195 9.21 -34.02 -14.51
C ASN A 195 8.33 -35.27 -14.71
N THR A 196 7.02 -35.06 -14.80
CA THR A 196 6.00 -36.13 -14.91
C THR A 196 5.82 -36.71 -16.32
N HIS A 197 6.55 -36.20 -17.32
CA HIS A 197 6.28 -36.43 -18.75
C HIS A 197 7.48 -37.03 -19.51
N SER A 198 8.13 -38.05 -18.94
CA SER A 198 9.04 -38.91 -19.70
C SER A 198 8.89 -40.39 -19.31
N ARG A 199 8.20 -41.18 -20.15
CA ARG A 199 8.12 -42.64 -20.04
C ARG A 199 8.98 -43.30 -21.12
N SER A 200 10.30 -43.11 -21.03
CA SER A 200 11.22 -44.15 -21.49
C SER A 200 11.30 -45.22 -20.40
N ALA A 201 11.20 -46.50 -20.76
CA ALA A 201 11.08 -47.61 -19.80
C ALA A 201 12.23 -47.75 -18.78
N SER A 202 13.33 -47.02 -18.97
CA SER A 202 14.53 -47.03 -18.12
C SER A 202 14.66 -45.85 -17.15
N GLN A 203 13.69 -44.93 -17.05
CA GLN A 203 13.68 -43.88 -16.02
C GLN A 203 12.45 -43.98 -15.10
N VAL A 204 12.68 -43.90 -13.79
CA VAL A 204 11.66 -44.10 -12.75
C VAL A 204 11.80 -43.09 -11.61
N SER A 205 10.70 -42.82 -10.91
CA SER A 205 10.71 -42.14 -9.61
C SER A 205 10.94 -43.15 -8.50
N ASP A 206 11.69 -42.72 -7.48
CA ASP A 206 11.97 -43.47 -6.25
C ASP A 206 10.72 -43.78 -5.39
N ASN A 207 9.63 -43.03 -5.53
CA ASN A 207 8.37 -43.33 -4.84
C ASN A 207 7.53 -44.42 -5.55
N GLN A 208 7.96 -44.95 -6.69
CA GLN A 208 7.26 -46.05 -7.37
C GLN A 208 7.47 -47.39 -6.66
N THR A 209 6.47 -48.27 -6.75
CA THR A 209 6.47 -49.61 -6.16
C THR A 209 6.82 -50.67 -7.19
N ILE A 210 7.82 -51.50 -6.88
CA ILE A 210 8.09 -52.75 -7.58
C ILE A 210 7.26 -53.85 -6.91
N ASN A 211 6.55 -54.65 -7.71
CA ASN A 211 5.61 -55.68 -7.27
C ASN A 211 6.02 -57.04 -7.84
N VAL A 212 5.56 -58.12 -7.21
CA VAL A 212 5.91 -59.51 -7.50
C VAL A 212 4.63 -60.35 -7.44
N SER A 213 4.29 -61.03 -8.53
CA SER A 213 2.94 -61.58 -8.75
C SER A 213 2.65 -62.88 -7.96
N THR A 214 2.24 -62.75 -6.69
CA THR A 214 1.97 -63.85 -5.74
C THR A 214 0.67 -64.61 -6.02
N ASN A 215 0.75 -65.75 -6.73
CA ASN A 215 -0.41 -66.62 -6.99
C ASN A 215 -0.24 -68.11 -6.61
N LYS A 216 0.94 -68.55 -6.12
CA LYS A 216 1.17 -69.91 -5.57
C LYS A 216 2.16 -69.84 -4.40
N SER A 217 2.10 -70.86 -3.53
CA SER A 217 2.78 -70.93 -2.23
C SER A 217 4.26 -71.34 -2.33
N SER A 218 5.10 -70.45 -2.86
CA SER A 218 6.56 -70.53 -2.80
C SER A 218 7.10 -69.26 -2.16
N ALA A 219 8.13 -69.38 -1.33
CA ALA A 219 8.77 -68.25 -0.67
C ALA A 219 9.56 -67.37 -1.66
N VAL A 220 9.74 -66.09 -1.30
CA VAL A 220 10.25 -65.04 -2.19
C VAL A 220 11.32 -64.19 -1.50
N TRP A 221 12.59 -64.35 -1.87
CA TRP A 221 13.70 -63.57 -1.29
C TRP A 221 14.23 -62.53 -2.24
N TRP A 222 14.46 -61.33 -1.71
CA TRP A 222 15.05 -60.18 -2.39
C TRP A 222 16.46 -59.97 -1.85
N ASP A 223 17.48 -60.05 -2.71
CA ASP A 223 18.87 -59.77 -2.37
C ASP A 223 19.41 -58.60 -3.21
N ILE A 224 20.42 -57.89 -2.73
CA ILE A 224 21.06 -56.80 -3.45
C ILE A 224 22.58 -56.87 -3.38
N ALA A 225 23.25 -56.42 -4.45
CA ALA A 225 24.70 -56.26 -4.52
C ALA A 225 25.03 -54.95 -5.27
N PRO A 226 26.23 -54.37 -5.11
CA PRO A 226 26.73 -53.35 -6.02
C PRO A 226 26.82 -53.87 -7.47
N GLU A 227 26.67 -53.00 -8.46
CA GLU A 227 26.71 -53.41 -9.87
C GLU A 227 28.08 -53.99 -10.26
N GLY A 228 28.10 -55.26 -10.67
CA GLY A 228 29.32 -56.01 -10.96
C GLY A 228 29.84 -56.89 -9.81
N SER A 229 29.24 -56.79 -8.61
CA SER A 229 29.53 -57.70 -7.49
C SER A 229 28.74 -59.00 -7.60
N THR A 230 29.39 -60.12 -7.25
CA THR A 230 28.75 -61.43 -7.06
C THR A 230 28.22 -61.64 -5.63
N ASN A 231 28.58 -60.75 -4.70
CA ASN A 231 28.29 -60.90 -3.28
C ASN A 231 26.96 -60.23 -2.93
N PHE A 232 25.87 -60.98 -3.14
CA PHE A 232 24.51 -60.57 -2.80
C PHE A 232 24.25 -60.64 -1.29
N VAL A 233 23.72 -59.55 -0.75
CA VAL A 233 23.25 -59.42 0.64
C VAL A 233 21.72 -59.40 0.66
N TYR A 234 21.14 -60.23 1.50
CA TYR A 234 19.70 -60.34 1.70
C TYR A 234 19.07 -59.01 2.20
N LEU A 235 17.92 -58.65 1.62
CA LEU A 235 17.07 -57.52 2.05
C LEU A 235 15.74 -57.98 2.66
N TYR A 236 14.95 -58.79 1.93
CA TYR A 236 13.55 -59.08 2.29
C TYR A 236 13.12 -60.51 1.94
N GLU A 237 12.22 -61.07 2.75
CA GLU A 237 11.59 -62.39 2.60
C GLU A 237 10.07 -62.24 2.48
N ASP A 238 9.43 -63.12 1.70
CA ASP A 238 7.99 -63.22 1.39
C ASP A 238 7.29 -61.90 1.01
N LYS A 239 8.08 -60.95 0.52
CA LYS A 239 7.65 -59.59 0.24
C LYS A 239 7.08 -59.48 -1.18
N SER A 240 5.77 -59.26 -1.27
CA SER A 240 5.07 -59.14 -2.55
C SER A 240 5.34 -57.82 -3.28
N ASN A 241 5.77 -56.77 -2.58
CA ASN A 241 6.06 -55.45 -3.15
C ASN A 241 6.93 -54.58 -2.21
N GLU A 242 7.71 -53.66 -2.79
CA GLU A 242 8.38 -52.58 -2.05
C GLU A 242 8.64 -51.36 -2.96
N LYS A 243 8.72 -50.17 -2.36
CA LYS A 243 9.05 -48.90 -3.01
C LYS A 243 10.55 -48.73 -3.25
N ILE A 244 10.89 -48.21 -4.42
CA ILE A 244 12.27 -48.04 -4.90
C ILE A 244 13.14 -47.23 -3.92
N HIS A 245 12.62 -46.19 -3.29
CA HIS A 245 13.38 -45.39 -2.31
C HIS A 245 13.76 -46.20 -1.05
N LYS A 246 12.91 -47.15 -0.61
CA LYS A 246 13.20 -48.00 0.55
C LYS A 246 14.23 -49.06 0.19
N ILE A 247 14.11 -49.65 -1.01
CA ILE A 247 15.13 -50.55 -1.57
C ILE A 247 16.48 -49.83 -1.67
N LEU A 248 16.51 -48.59 -2.16
CA LEU A 248 17.74 -47.78 -2.26
C LEU A 248 18.30 -47.31 -0.91
N SER A 249 17.44 -47.06 0.09
CA SER A 249 17.89 -46.79 1.47
C SER A 249 18.60 -48.03 2.01
N ASP A 250 17.92 -49.17 2.00
CA ASP A 250 18.43 -50.41 2.58
C ASP A 250 19.67 -50.92 1.82
N ALA A 251 19.74 -50.67 0.50
CA ALA A 251 20.94 -50.91 -0.31
C ALA A 251 22.14 -50.07 0.15
N LYS A 252 21.94 -48.78 0.44
CA LYS A 252 22.98 -47.86 0.92
C LYS A 252 23.35 -48.11 2.38
N ASP A 253 22.43 -48.61 3.19
CA ASP A 253 22.70 -49.07 4.56
C ASP A 253 23.57 -50.34 4.57
N LYS A 254 23.46 -51.21 3.55
CA LYS A 254 24.37 -52.37 3.35
C LYS A 254 25.66 -52.02 2.62
N PHE A 255 25.63 -51.04 1.73
CA PHE A 255 26.76 -50.64 0.87
C PHE A 255 26.88 -49.10 0.81
N PRO A 256 27.42 -48.45 1.87
CA PRO A 256 27.55 -47.00 1.91
C PRO A 256 28.43 -46.46 0.77
N GLY A 257 28.01 -45.33 0.18
CA GLY A 257 28.70 -44.69 -0.95
C GLY A 257 28.33 -45.27 -2.32
N GLU A 258 27.75 -46.47 -2.40
CA GLU A 258 27.37 -47.07 -3.69
C GLU A 258 26.15 -46.39 -4.32
N SER A 259 26.14 -46.37 -5.65
CA SER A 259 25.11 -45.69 -6.46
C SER A 259 24.54 -46.55 -7.59
N ASN A 260 25.12 -47.72 -7.86
CA ASN A 260 24.58 -48.68 -8.83
C ASN A 260 24.46 -50.05 -8.14
N PHE A 261 23.29 -50.67 -8.24
CA PHE A 261 22.98 -51.93 -7.58
C PHE A 261 22.35 -52.92 -8.55
N ILE A 262 22.57 -54.21 -8.31
CA ILE A 262 21.81 -55.31 -8.91
C ILE A 262 20.93 -55.89 -7.81
N LEU A 263 19.62 -55.74 -7.98
CA LEU A 263 18.59 -56.38 -7.18
C LEU A 263 18.26 -57.75 -7.81
N ARG A 264 18.36 -58.81 -7.01
CA ARG A 264 18.05 -60.19 -7.38
C ARG A 264 16.79 -60.63 -6.65
N LEU A 265 15.82 -61.17 -7.38
CA LEU A 265 14.79 -62.03 -6.80
C LEU A 265 15.22 -63.49 -6.89
N SER A 266 14.90 -64.22 -5.84
CA SER A 266 15.07 -65.67 -5.71
C SER A 266 13.73 -66.29 -5.33
N PHE A 267 13.31 -67.32 -6.06
CA PHE A 267 12.07 -68.07 -5.81
C PHE A 267 12.41 -69.55 -5.57
N ASP A 268 12.02 -70.11 -4.42
CA ASP A 268 12.11 -71.55 -4.19
C ASP A 268 10.88 -72.23 -4.82
N ASP A 269 11.04 -72.64 -6.08
CA ASP A 269 9.99 -73.37 -6.79
C ASP A 269 9.95 -74.87 -6.41
N ASN A 270 10.92 -75.36 -5.59
CA ASN A 270 11.15 -76.76 -5.27
C ASN A 270 11.34 -77.66 -6.51
N THR A 271 11.77 -77.10 -7.66
CA THR A 271 11.79 -77.84 -8.94
C THR A 271 13.19 -78.19 -9.43
N SER A 272 13.65 -79.35 -8.95
CA SER A 272 14.46 -80.31 -9.71
C SER A 272 15.86 -79.92 -10.19
N ASN A 273 16.30 -78.67 -10.02
CA ASN A 273 17.72 -78.38 -9.91
C ASN A 273 18.21 -79.03 -8.61
N LEU A 274 19.30 -79.80 -8.68
CA LEU A 274 19.86 -80.46 -7.50
C LEU A 274 20.65 -79.44 -6.67
N LEU A 275 20.48 -79.48 -5.35
CA LEU A 275 21.35 -78.77 -4.42
C LEU A 275 22.66 -79.54 -4.25
N ASN A 276 23.71 -78.84 -3.82
CA ASN A 276 25.04 -79.43 -3.52
C ASN A 276 25.02 -80.56 -2.47
N ASN A 277 23.88 -80.80 -1.79
CA ASN A 277 23.68 -81.90 -0.85
C ASN A 277 22.96 -83.13 -1.46
N GLY A 278 22.67 -83.13 -2.76
CA GLY A 278 21.95 -84.22 -3.46
C GLY A 278 20.42 -84.16 -3.38
N THR A 279 19.84 -83.14 -2.75
CA THR A 279 18.39 -82.96 -2.64
C THR A 279 17.83 -82.15 -3.81
N TYR A 280 16.66 -82.51 -4.33
CA TYR A 280 15.92 -81.69 -5.29
C TYR A 280 15.35 -80.45 -4.60
N GLY A 281 15.69 -79.24 -5.08
CA GLY A 281 15.22 -77.98 -4.51
C GLY A 281 15.90 -76.79 -5.17
N GLY A 282 15.34 -76.30 -6.27
CA GLY A 282 15.95 -75.24 -7.06
C GLY A 282 15.44 -73.84 -6.71
N ASN A 283 16.36 -72.88 -6.65
CA ASN A 283 15.98 -71.47 -6.71
C ASN A 283 16.02 -71.01 -8.18
N THR A 284 14.93 -70.40 -8.67
CA THR A 284 14.97 -69.60 -9.90
C THR A 284 15.28 -68.14 -9.57
N PHE A 285 16.12 -67.50 -10.39
CA PHE A 285 16.56 -66.13 -10.17
C PHE A 285 16.09 -65.19 -11.29
N ARG A 286 15.83 -63.93 -10.95
CA ARG A 286 15.55 -62.83 -11.89
C ARG A 286 16.23 -61.56 -11.41
N TYR A 287 16.75 -60.76 -12.34
CA TYR A 287 17.65 -59.64 -12.02
C TYR A 287 17.11 -58.29 -12.50
N LEU A 288 17.44 -57.23 -11.76
CA LEU A 288 17.02 -55.87 -12.03
C LEU A 288 18.14 -54.91 -11.61
N THR A 289 18.60 -54.04 -12.51
CA THR A 289 19.64 -53.05 -12.18
C THR A 289 19.00 -51.74 -11.73
N LEU A 290 19.42 -51.21 -10.58
CA LEU A 290 18.99 -49.93 -10.03
C LEU A 290 20.17 -48.95 -10.06
N LYS A 291 20.02 -47.81 -10.75
CA LYS A 291 21.05 -46.74 -10.83
C LYS A 291 20.52 -45.46 -10.21
N ASP A 292 21.07 -45.08 -9.06
CA ASP A 292 20.62 -43.89 -8.32
C ASP A 292 21.27 -42.62 -8.90
N GLU A 293 20.57 -41.97 -9.84
CA GLU A 293 20.95 -40.69 -10.45
C GLU A 293 20.29 -39.48 -9.72
N ARG A 294 19.90 -39.65 -8.44
CA ARG A 294 19.37 -38.57 -7.57
C ARG A 294 20.49 -37.66 -7.04
N THR A 295 20.21 -36.36 -6.95
CA THR A 295 21.14 -35.36 -6.40
C THR A 295 20.60 -34.79 -5.09
N VAL A 296 21.44 -34.70 -4.06
CA VAL A 296 21.14 -33.95 -2.83
C VAL A 296 21.39 -32.47 -3.10
N GLN A 297 20.50 -31.60 -2.61
CA GLN A 297 20.58 -30.16 -2.80
C GLN A 297 20.40 -29.39 -1.48
N TYR A 298 21.13 -28.28 -1.37
CA TYR A 298 21.14 -27.40 -0.21
C TYR A 298 20.94 -25.93 -0.63
N THR A 299 20.37 -25.14 0.27
CA THR A 299 20.13 -23.71 0.07
C THR A 299 21.23 -22.90 0.74
N LEU A 300 21.93 -22.10 -0.08
CA LEU A 300 22.87 -21.07 0.33
C LEU A 300 22.16 -19.71 0.31
N THR A 301 22.38 -18.88 1.33
CA THR A 301 21.99 -17.45 1.33
C THR A 301 23.19 -16.58 1.69
N THR A 302 23.39 -15.46 0.99
CA THR A 302 24.35 -14.42 1.41
C THR A 302 23.66 -13.10 1.82
N GLU A 303 23.94 -12.73 3.07
CA GLU A 303 23.68 -11.47 3.77
C GLU A 303 24.55 -10.29 3.37
N SER A 304 24.07 -9.05 3.50
CA SER A 304 24.87 -7.97 4.07
C SER A 304 24.31 -7.64 5.45
N HIS A 305 25.15 -7.61 6.49
CA HIS A 305 24.69 -7.26 7.84
C HIS A 305 24.14 -5.82 7.92
N HIS A 306 24.53 -4.95 6.96
CA HIS A 306 24.05 -3.59 6.84
C HIS A 306 23.98 -3.20 5.35
N PRO A 307 22.81 -3.38 4.69
CA PRO A 307 22.67 -3.29 3.23
C PRO A 307 23.09 -1.97 2.57
N THR A 308 23.28 -0.88 3.32
CA THR A 308 23.74 0.41 2.78
C THR A 308 25.26 0.60 2.85
N TRP A 309 26.00 -0.31 3.50
CA TRP A 309 27.47 -0.29 3.63
C TRP A 309 28.18 -1.19 2.60
N GLY A 310 27.48 -2.17 2.06
CA GLY A 310 27.99 -3.08 1.02
C GLY A 310 26.98 -4.16 0.69
N THR A 311 27.19 -4.85 -0.44
CA THR A 311 26.36 -5.96 -0.90
C THR A 311 27.12 -7.29 -0.83
N ALA A 312 26.40 -8.39 -0.79
CA ALA A 312 26.94 -9.73 -0.99
C ALA A 312 26.29 -10.40 -2.21
N GLN A 313 27.01 -11.33 -2.83
CA GLN A 313 26.55 -12.21 -3.90
C GLN A 313 27.15 -13.62 -3.72
N PRO A 314 26.54 -14.68 -4.25
CA PRO A 314 25.21 -14.69 -4.85
C PRO A 314 24.11 -14.55 -3.80
N ALA A 315 22.94 -14.00 -4.18
CA ALA A 315 21.74 -14.07 -3.34
C ALA A 315 21.28 -15.53 -3.14
N THR A 316 20.17 -15.75 -2.42
CA THR A 316 19.67 -17.09 -2.10
C THR A 316 19.58 -18.00 -3.33
N GLN A 317 20.33 -19.10 -3.32
CA GLN A 317 20.38 -20.08 -4.40
C GLN A 317 20.45 -21.51 -3.86
N THR A 318 19.95 -22.46 -4.65
CA THR A 318 20.00 -23.89 -4.34
C THR A 318 21.08 -24.55 -5.20
N VAL A 319 22.00 -25.29 -4.57
CA VAL A 319 23.11 -25.99 -5.24
C VAL A 319 23.15 -27.46 -4.82
N ASN A 320 23.87 -28.29 -5.59
CA ASN A 320 24.08 -29.70 -5.21
C ASN A 320 25.05 -29.80 -4.02
N ALA A 321 24.93 -30.85 -3.22
CA ALA A 321 25.91 -31.18 -2.18
C ALA A 321 27.35 -31.19 -2.71
N GLY A 322 28.28 -30.60 -1.97
CA GLY A 322 29.69 -30.48 -2.36
C GLY A 322 29.98 -29.42 -3.43
N THR A 323 29.01 -28.61 -3.87
CA THR A 323 29.26 -27.50 -4.80
C THR A 323 29.98 -26.37 -4.07
N GLU A 324 31.18 -26.02 -4.52
CA GLU A 324 31.86 -24.77 -4.13
C GLU A 324 31.14 -23.56 -4.75
N VAL A 325 30.83 -22.54 -3.94
CA VAL A 325 30.19 -21.32 -4.42
C VAL A 325 31.02 -20.10 -4.08
N THR A 326 31.43 -19.34 -5.10
CA THR A 326 32.13 -18.06 -4.93
C THR A 326 31.21 -17.02 -4.29
N LEU A 327 31.38 -16.78 -2.98
CA LEU A 327 30.78 -15.64 -2.30
C LEU A 327 31.64 -14.40 -2.55
N GLN A 328 31.03 -13.29 -2.94
CA GLN A 328 31.73 -12.02 -3.15
C GLN A 328 31.00 -10.89 -2.42
N ALA A 329 31.76 -10.11 -1.65
CA ALA A 329 31.28 -8.92 -0.96
C ALA A 329 31.79 -7.67 -1.68
N THR A 330 30.90 -6.70 -1.91
CA THR A 330 31.24 -5.42 -2.54
C THR A 330 30.97 -4.30 -1.55
N PRO A 331 32.00 -3.77 -0.86
CA PRO A 331 31.86 -2.59 -0.03
C PRO A 331 31.39 -1.39 -0.85
N LYS A 332 30.57 -0.54 -0.26
CA LYS A 332 30.25 0.79 -0.80
C LYS A 332 31.40 1.76 -0.49
N THR A 333 31.54 2.83 -1.28
CA THR A 333 32.48 3.93 -1.02
C THR A 333 32.40 4.39 0.43
N GLY A 334 33.55 4.46 1.10
CA GLY A 334 33.66 4.79 2.52
C GLY A 334 33.61 3.59 3.48
N TYR A 335 33.40 2.37 3.02
CA TYR A 335 33.35 1.16 3.86
C TYR A 335 34.37 0.13 3.39
N ARG A 336 34.80 -0.77 4.28
CA ARG A 336 35.58 -1.97 3.94
C ARG A 336 34.86 -3.24 4.37
N PHE A 337 35.16 -4.34 3.69
CA PHE A 337 34.76 -5.68 4.11
C PHE A 337 35.63 -6.13 5.29
N VAL A 338 35.04 -6.90 6.21
CA VAL A 338 35.70 -7.43 7.43
C VAL A 338 35.75 -8.95 7.39
N GLY A 339 34.67 -9.59 6.93
CA GLY A 339 34.58 -11.05 6.81
C GLY A 339 33.16 -11.55 6.61
N TRP A 340 33.06 -12.84 6.29
CA TRP A 340 31.81 -13.60 6.23
C TRP A 340 31.52 -14.16 7.61
N ALA A 341 30.32 -13.91 8.14
CA ALA A 341 29.86 -14.49 9.40
C ALA A 341 28.78 -15.57 9.19
N VAL A 342 28.74 -16.58 10.05
CA VAL A 342 27.73 -17.67 10.05
C VAL A 342 27.17 -17.84 11.46
N GLY A 343 25.95 -18.38 11.56
CA GLY A 343 25.34 -18.76 12.85
C GLY A 343 24.73 -17.62 13.66
N THR A 344 24.26 -17.97 14.86
CA THR A 344 23.68 -17.06 15.86
C THR A 344 24.13 -17.51 17.26
N PRO A 345 24.95 -16.74 17.99
CA PRO A 345 25.57 -15.48 17.59
C PRO A 345 26.47 -15.65 16.36
N SER A 346 26.55 -14.62 15.51
CA SER A 346 27.28 -14.73 14.24
C SER A 346 28.79 -14.57 14.45
N PHE A 347 29.57 -15.58 14.05
CA PHE A 347 31.03 -15.58 14.15
C PHE A 347 31.66 -15.48 12.76
N ILE A 348 32.78 -14.77 12.62
CA ILE A 348 33.51 -14.65 11.36
C ILE A 348 34.17 -16.00 11.03
N VAL A 349 33.82 -16.58 9.88
CA VAL A 349 34.37 -17.87 9.39
C VAL A 349 35.46 -17.70 8.34
N ALA A 350 35.47 -16.57 7.63
CA ALA A 350 36.49 -16.23 6.63
C ALA A 350 36.58 -14.71 6.47
N ASN A 351 37.78 -14.19 6.23
CA ASN A 351 38.01 -12.79 5.86
C ASN A 351 38.36 -12.59 4.37
N ASP A 352 38.50 -13.69 3.62
CA ASP A 352 38.71 -13.68 2.17
C ASP A 352 37.52 -13.10 1.39
N ASN A 353 37.84 -12.43 0.28
CA ASN A 353 36.86 -11.85 -0.63
C ASN A 353 37.41 -11.81 -2.07
N PRO A 354 36.94 -12.69 -2.98
CA PRO A 354 35.90 -13.69 -2.76
C PRO A 354 36.31 -14.84 -1.82
N TYR A 355 35.32 -15.55 -1.29
CA TYR A 355 35.46 -16.75 -0.46
C TYR A 355 34.70 -17.91 -1.12
N GLN A 356 35.20 -19.15 -1.03
CA GLN A 356 34.66 -20.32 -1.76
C GLN A 356 34.37 -21.52 -0.84
N PRO A 357 33.28 -21.47 -0.04
CA PRO A 357 32.82 -22.62 0.73
C PRO A 357 32.17 -23.69 -0.15
N ALA A 358 32.46 -24.96 0.13
CA ALA A 358 31.70 -26.11 -0.37
C ALA A 358 30.39 -26.26 0.41
N ILE A 359 29.24 -26.23 -0.29
CA ILE A 359 27.92 -26.24 0.35
C ILE A 359 27.48 -27.68 0.61
N ASN A 360 27.57 -28.10 1.89
CA ASN A 360 27.21 -29.43 2.37
C ASN A 360 26.01 -29.42 3.35
N GLU A 361 25.43 -28.24 3.61
CA GLU A 361 24.24 -28.05 4.43
C GLU A 361 23.52 -26.74 4.04
N ASN A 362 22.35 -26.49 4.62
CA ASN A 362 21.63 -25.21 4.43
C ASN A 362 22.31 -24.11 5.25
N VAL A 363 22.94 -23.13 4.60
CA VAL A 363 23.84 -22.17 5.25
C VAL A 363 23.55 -20.71 4.86
N ARG A 364 23.63 -19.82 5.84
CA ARG A 364 23.49 -18.36 5.68
C ARG A 364 24.79 -17.68 6.09
N PHE A 365 25.53 -17.19 5.11
CA PHE A 365 26.70 -16.33 5.33
C PHE A 365 26.26 -14.87 5.37
N ILE A 366 26.92 -14.02 6.14
CA ILE A 366 26.63 -12.60 6.26
C ILE A 366 27.90 -11.80 5.97
N ALA A 367 27.90 -10.93 4.97
CA ALA A 367 29.00 -10.01 4.75
C ALA A 367 29.01 -8.92 5.82
N VAL A 368 30.07 -8.91 6.62
CA VAL A 368 30.36 -7.88 7.62
C VAL A 368 31.21 -6.80 6.97
N PHE A 369 30.82 -5.54 7.19
CA PHE A 369 31.51 -4.35 6.71
C PHE A 369 31.68 -3.37 7.88
N GLU A 370 32.66 -2.50 7.82
CA GLU A 370 32.85 -1.41 8.77
C GLU A 370 33.16 -0.10 8.04
N PRO A 371 32.77 1.07 8.58
CA PRO A 371 33.09 2.36 7.99
C PRO A 371 34.59 2.66 8.11
N LEU A 372 35.16 3.19 7.04
CA LEU A 372 36.52 3.73 7.03
C LEU A 372 36.55 5.14 7.65
N PRO A 373 37.62 5.50 8.37
CA PRO A 373 37.89 6.88 8.75
C PRO A 373 38.31 7.67 7.50
N LEU A 374 37.57 8.74 7.22
CA LEU A 374 37.75 9.62 6.07
C LEU A 374 38.16 11.02 6.54
N GLN A 375 39.00 11.68 5.75
CA GLN A 375 39.54 13.00 6.05
C GLN A 375 38.76 14.09 5.32
N ILE A 376 38.27 15.04 6.10
CA ILE A 376 37.65 16.27 5.62
C ILE A 376 38.60 17.42 5.93
N THR A 377 39.00 18.15 4.89
CA THR A 377 39.86 19.33 5.01
C THR A 377 39.10 20.57 4.56
N ALA A 378 39.24 21.65 5.30
CA ALA A 378 38.66 22.94 5.02
C ALA A 378 39.77 23.98 4.94
N ASN A 379 39.82 24.70 3.83
CA ASN A 379 40.83 25.70 3.52
C ASN A 379 40.16 27.07 3.33
N SER A 380 40.92 28.15 3.45
CA SER A 380 40.50 29.49 3.00
C SER A 380 41.19 29.82 1.68
N ASN A 381 40.49 30.47 0.73
CA ASN A 381 41.12 31.00 -0.49
C ASN A 381 42.09 32.16 -0.18
N ASN A 382 41.89 32.85 0.94
CA ASN A 382 42.76 33.89 1.45
C ASN A 382 42.60 33.99 2.97
N THR A 383 43.58 33.47 3.72
CA THR A 383 43.57 33.41 5.19
C THR A 383 43.55 34.79 5.86
N ALA A 384 43.91 35.87 5.15
CA ALA A 384 43.78 37.24 5.65
C ALA A 384 42.35 37.81 5.51
N TRP A 385 41.52 37.22 4.62
CA TRP A 385 40.13 37.64 4.38
C TRP A 385 39.11 36.80 5.17
N GLY A 386 39.51 35.62 5.66
CA GLY A 386 38.65 34.79 6.48
C GLY A 386 39.29 33.46 6.87
N SER A 387 38.88 32.96 8.03
CA SER A 387 39.26 31.65 8.57
C SER A 387 38.17 30.60 8.31
N VAL A 388 38.52 29.34 8.49
CA VAL A 388 37.60 28.21 8.44
C VAL A 388 37.76 27.35 9.68
N SER A 389 36.69 26.70 10.14
CA SER A 389 36.73 25.91 11.37
C SER A 389 35.77 24.70 11.32
N PRO A 390 36.21 23.52 11.80
CA PRO A 390 37.61 23.14 11.99
C PRO A 390 38.29 22.88 10.63
N GLU A 391 39.60 23.15 10.54
CA GLU A 391 40.38 22.98 9.31
C GLU A 391 40.53 21.51 8.87
N ASN A 392 40.51 20.57 9.83
CA ASN A 392 40.67 19.14 9.60
C ASN A 392 39.67 18.36 10.49
N GLN A 393 39.04 17.33 9.93
CA GLN A 393 38.19 16.37 10.66
C GLN A 393 38.45 14.96 10.14
N THR A 394 38.66 14.00 11.05
CA THR A 394 38.58 12.58 10.73
C THR A 394 37.21 12.07 11.15
N LEU A 395 36.40 11.59 10.21
CA LEU A 395 35.04 11.09 10.46
C LEU A 395 34.82 9.77 9.73
N ASN A 396 34.08 8.87 10.35
CA ASN A 396 33.69 7.60 9.73
C ASN A 396 32.63 7.82 8.66
N ALA A 397 32.67 7.03 7.58
CA ALA A 397 31.66 7.11 6.52
C ALA A 397 30.22 7.02 7.07
N GLY A 398 29.33 7.82 6.49
CA GLY A 398 27.95 8.00 6.95
C GLY A 398 27.77 9.06 8.04
N GLN A 399 28.83 9.53 8.72
CA GLN A 399 28.74 10.65 9.66
C GLN A 399 28.57 12.01 8.95
N THR A 400 28.09 13.01 9.68
CA THR A 400 27.94 14.39 9.15
C THR A 400 29.15 15.23 9.52
N ALA A 401 29.87 15.75 8.53
CA ALA A 401 30.83 16.82 8.72
C ALA A 401 30.09 18.16 8.78
N LYS A 402 30.60 19.09 9.60
CA LYS A 402 30.20 20.51 9.56
C LYS A 402 31.47 21.36 9.48
N VAL A 403 31.51 22.29 8.53
CA VAL A 403 32.56 23.31 8.38
C VAL A 403 31.94 24.69 8.39
N THR A 404 32.61 25.66 9.02
CA THR A 404 32.13 27.04 9.17
C THR A 404 33.19 28.02 8.71
N ALA A 405 32.82 28.91 7.80
CA ALA A 405 33.66 29.99 7.32
C ALA A 405 33.37 31.29 8.10
N THR A 406 34.42 31.97 8.54
CA THR A 406 34.31 33.22 9.33
C THR A 406 35.11 34.31 8.62
N PRO A 407 34.45 35.28 7.96
CA PRO A 407 35.16 36.36 7.28
C PRO A 407 35.77 37.34 8.28
N VAL A 408 36.96 37.85 7.95
CA VAL A 408 37.60 38.97 8.65
C VAL A 408 37.08 40.27 8.04
N ALA A 409 36.41 41.10 8.84
CA ALA A 409 35.89 42.38 8.35
C ALA A 409 37.04 43.26 7.79
N PRO A 410 36.85 43.94 6.64
CA PRO A 410 35.59 44.18 5.91
C PRO A 410 35.14 43.07 4.95
N HIS A 411 35.96 42.03 4.75
CA HIS A 411 35.73 40.97 3.75
C HIS A 411 34.46 40.17 4.00
N LYS A 412 34.02 39.44 2.97
CA LYS A 412 32.78 38.65 3.03
C LYS A 412 33.01 37.23 2.54
N PHE A 413 32.37 36.28 3.19
CA PHE A 413 32.24 34.92 2.66
C PHE A 413 31.27 34.94 1.46
N LYS A 414 31.65 34.27 0.38
CA LYS A 414 30.89 34.20 -0.88
C LYS A 414 30.24 32.83 -1.09
N HIS A 415 31.02 31.76 -0.96
CA HIS A 415 30.58 30.36 -1.05
C HIS A 415 31.71 29.37 -0.69
N TRP A 416 31.37 28.10 -0.49
CA TRP A 416 32.29 26.97 -0.44
C TRP A 416 32.42 26.34 -1.83
N ILE A 417 33.65 26.00 -2.24
CA ILE A 417 33.92 25.10 -3.37
C ILE A 417 34.53 23.77 -2.88
N ASN A 418 34.39 22.71 -3.66
CA ASN A 418 35.29 21.56 -3.60
C ASN A 418 36.64 21.97 -4.22
N THR A 419 37.74 21.78 -3.50
CA THR A 419 39.08 22.25 -3.90
C THR A 419 39.58 21.58 -5.18
N ALA A 420 39.24 20.31 -5.42
CA ALA A 420 39.72 19.54 -6.57
C ALA A 420 38.90 19.81 -7.84
N THR A 421 37.57 19.90 -7.73
CA THR A 421 36.68 20.10 -8.88
C THR A 421 36.33 21.56 -9.16
N GLN A 422 36.66 22.48 -8.24
CA GLN A 422 36.27 23.90 -8.25
C GLN A 422 34.75 24.15 -8.28
N ALA A 423 33.93 23.11 -8.12
CA ALA A 423 32.48 23.22 -8.10
C ALA A 423 31.98 23.83 -6.78
N VAL A 424 31.01 24.75 -6.85
CA VAL A 424 30.36 25.36 -5.69
C VAL A 424 29.49 24.32 -4.98
N VAL A 425 29.74 24.07 -3.70
CA VAL A 425 29.02 23.07 -2.88
C VAL A 425 28.04 23.69 -1.89
N SER A 426 28.22 24.96 -1.50
CA SER A 426 27.30 25.70 -0.63
C SER A 426 27.51 27.21 -0.74
N THR A 427 26.43 27.99 -0.68
CA THR A 427 26.46 29.45 -0.53
C THR A 427 26.29 29.92 0.92
N GLN A 428 26.13 28.99 1.87
CA GLN A 428 26.03 29.27 3.30
C GLN A 428 27.41 29.22 3.97
N ALA A 429 27.69 30.14 4.89
CA ALA A 429 28.96 30.20 5.60
C ALA A 429 29.20 28.96 6.46
N GLU A 430 28.15 28.43 7.09
CA GLU A 430 28.13 27.06 7.63
C GLU A 430 27.70 26.08 6.53
N TYR A 431 28.43 24.97 6.39
CA TYR A 431 28.08 23.88 5.48
C TYR A 431 28.19 22.54 6.19
N SER A 432 27.11 21.76 6.14
CA SER A 432 27.03 20.42 6.71
C SER A 432 26.70 19.40 5.63
N PHE A 433 27.40 18.26 5.61
CA PHE A 433 27.23 17.22 4.59
C PHE A 433 27.60 15.83 5.11
N THR A 434 27.04 14.78 4.52
CA THR A 434 27.37 13.39 4.85
C THR A 434 28.71 12.99 4.24
N VAL A 435 29.62 12.53 5.08
CA VAL A 435 30.94 12.04 4.68
C VAL A 435 30.80 10.66 4.03
N ASN A 436 31.19 10.56 2.76
CA ASN A 436 31.20 9.30 1.99
C ASN A 436 32.57 9.04 1.33
N GLU A 437 33.40 10.08 1.18
CA GLU A 437 34.76 10.03 0.65
C GLU A 437 35.60 11.16 1.29
N ASN A 438 36.93 11.12 1.09
CA ASN A 438 37.82 12.20 1.53
C ASN A 438 37.48 13.49 0.76
N SER A 439 37.18 14.56 1.48
CA SER A 439 36.76 15.84 0.87
C SER A 439 37.74 16.95 1.20
N SER A 440 38.16 17.71 0.19
CA SER A 440 38.81 19.00 0.38
C SER A 440 37.86 20.11 -0.05
N LEU A 441 37.61 21.04 0.86
CA LEU A 441 36.78 22.22 0.64
C LEU A 441 37.61 23.49 0.77
N THR A 442 37.23 24.52 0.03
CA THR A 442 37.81 25.87 0.15
C THR A 442 36.67 26.88 0.32
N ALA A 443 36.72 27.65 1.41
CA ALA A 443 35.87 28.82 1.58
C ALA A 443 36.40 29.96 0.69
N VAL A 444 35.54 30.46 -0.18
CA VAL A 444 35.84 31.59 -1.06
C VAL A 444 35.35 32.87 -0.38
N PHE A 445 36.31 33.65 0.11
CA PHE A 445 36.09 35.03 0.55
C PHE A 445 36.30 36.00 -0.62
N GLU A 446 35.56 37.11 -0.62
CA GLU A 446 35.68 38.20 -1.58
C GLU A 446 36.09 39.52 -0.91
N GLU A 447 36.65 40.43 -1.70
CA GLU A 447 37.17 41.70 -1.21
C GLU A 447 36.05 42.58 -0.63
N GLY A 448 36.24 43.00 0.62
CA GLY A 448 35.38 43.97 1.27
C GLY A 448 36.04 45.33 1.33
N VAL A 449 35.26 46.39 1.14
CA VAL A 449 35.68 47.77 1.40
C VAL A 449 35.29 48.16 2.82
N SER A 450 36.26 48.64 3.61
CA SER A 450 35.99 49.24 4.92
C SER A 450 34.99 50.38 4.80
N THR A 451 34.03 50.47 5.71
CA THR A 451 33.11 51.61 5.79
C THR A 451 33.52 52.57 6.90
N TYR A 452 33.42 53.86 6.60
CA TYR A 452 33.76 54.94 7.49
C TYR A 452 32.58 55.90 7.64
N LYS A 453 32.34 56.34 8.86
CA LYS A 453 31.27 57.28 9.20
C LYS A 453 31.83 58.71 9.16
N VAL A 454 31.23 59.55 8.33
CA VAL A 454 31.42 61.00 8.36
C VAL A 454 30.24 61.63 9.10
N THR A 455 30.53 62.40 10.13
CA THR A 455 29.54 63.18 10.88
C THR A 455 29.80 64.67 10.72
N ALA A 456 28.73 65.44 10.61
CA ALA A 456 28.76 66.89 10.54
C ALA A 456 27.80 67.47 11.57
N LYS A 457 28.22 68.51 12.30
CA LYS A 457 27.36 69.32 13.16
C LYS A 457 27.60 70.81 12.93
N SER A 458 26.65 71.63 13.37
CA SER A 458 26.87 73.08 13.51
C SER A 458 27.56 73.41 14.84
N ASN A 459 28.36 74.48 14.90
CA ASN A 459 28.81 75.06 16.18
C ASN A 459 27.67 75.75 16.94
N ASN A 460 26.66 76.26 16.23
CA ASN A 460 25.45 76.84 16.78
C ASN A 460 24.28 76.61 15.80
N THR A 461 23.37 75.71 16.15
CA THR A 461 22.23 75.31 15.30
C THR A 461 21.24 76.43 15.01
N ALA A 462 21.25 77.53 15.77
CA ALA A 462 20.47 78.73 15.47
C ALA A 462 21.12 79.63 14.41
N TRP A 463 22.43 79.51 14.18
CA TRP A 463 23.20 80.31 13.22
C TRP A 463 23.43 79.60 11.88
N GLY A 464 23.17 78.30 11.81
CA GLY A 464 23.32 77.52 10.59
C GLY A 464 23.13 76.02 10.82
N SER A 465 22.69 75.33 9.78
CA SER A 465 22.53 73.88 9.72
C SER A 465 23.58 73.23 8.83
N VAL A 466 23.65 71.90 8.85
CA VAL A 466 24.56 71.11 8.01
C VAL A 466 23.83 69.93 7.40
N SER A 467 24.24 69.50 6.20
CA SER A 467 23.64 68.35 5.53
C SER A 467 24.66 67.56 4.69
N PRO A 468 24.67 66.21 4.74
CA PRO A 468 23.98 65.38 5.74
C PRO A 468 24.71 65.44 7.09
N GLU A 469 23.97 65.40 8.21
CA GLU A 469 24.55 65.37 9.58
C GLU A 469 25.34 64.08 9.85
N SER A 470 25.00 63.00 9.16
CA SER A 470 25.71 61.72 9.24
C SER A 470 25.58 60.96 7.92
N GLN A 471 26.70 60.43 7.42
CA GLN A 471 26.75 59.53 6.27
C GLN A 471 27.80 58.43 6.52
N THR A 472 27.56 57.23 5.98
CA THR A 472 28.51 56.12 6.03
C THR A 472 28.88 55.74 4.61
N LEU A 473 30.17 55.73 4.31
CA LEU A 473 30.72 55.58 2.96
C LEU A 473 31.83 54.53 2.95
N ASN A 474 32.09 53.92 1.80
CA ASN A 474 33.22 53.02 1.62
C ASN A 474 34.53 53.81 1.59
N ALA A 475 35.62 53.18 2.03
CA ALA A 475 36.98 53.70 1.88
C ALA A 475 37.26 54.15 0.44
N GLY A 476 37.85 55.32 0.26
CA GLY A 476 38.13 55.89 -1.06
C GLY A 476 36.95 56.60 -1.74
N GLN A 477 35.71 56.53 -1.19
CA GLN A 477 34.60 57.33 -1.70
C GLN A 477 34.67 58.79 -1.22
N THR A 478 34.11 59.71 -1.99
CA THR A 478 34.01 61.13 -1.62
C THR A 478 32.81 61.38 -0.71
N ALA A 479 33.06 61.80 0.52
CA ALA A 479 32.04 62.46 1.33
C ALA A 479 31.86 63.89 0.84
N LYS A 480 30.60 64.35 0.81
CA LYS A 480 30.22 65.75 0.60
C LYS A 480 29.37 66.21 1.78
N VAL A 481 29.72 67.35 2.36
CA VAL A 481 28.94 68.01 3.42
C VAL A 481 28.75 69.49 3.07
N THR A 482 27.55 70.01 3.29
CA THR A 482 27.19 71.39 2.98
C THR A 482 26.68 72.08 4.25
N ALA A 483 27.23 73.25 4.55
CA ALA A 483 26.83 74.11 5.66
C ALA A 483 25.95 75.25 5.16
N THR A 484 24.76 75.40 5.74
CA THR A 484 23.76 76.39 5.32
C THR A 484 23.56 77.41 6.46
N PRO A 485 24.11 78.64 6.35
CA PRO A 485 23.94 79.65 7.38
C PRO A 485 22.49 80.16 7.47
N VAL A 486 22.04 80.46 8.68
CA VAL A 486 20.79 81.18 8.95
C VAL A 486 21.11 82.67 9.04
N ALA A 487 20.54 83.47 8.14
CA ALA A 487 20.77 84.92 8.11
C ALA A 487 20.39 85.58 9.46
N PRO A 488 21.16 86.58 9.94
CA PRO A 488 22.25 87.28 9.27
C PRO A 488 23.63 86.60 9.35
N HIS A 489 23.74 85.47 10.07
CA HIS A 489 25.00 84.78 10.32
C HIS A 489 25.66 84.27 9.04
N LYS A 490 26.97 84.06 9.11
CA LYS A 490 27.78 83.60 7.98
C LYS A 490 28.53 82.33 8.35
N PHE A 491 28.60 81.42 7.39
CA PHE A 491 29.53 80.30 7.47
C PHE A 491 30.95 80.84 7.32
N LYS A 492 31.83 80.49 8.26
CA LYS A 492 33.23 80.93 8.31
C LYS A 492 34.18 79.87 7.73
N HIS A 493 34.04 78.62 8.20
CA HIS A 493 34.80 77.45 7.73
C HIS A 493 34.30 76.16 8.40
N TRP A 494 34.73 75.01 7.86
CA TRP A 494 34.66 73.70 8.49
C TRP A 494 35.93 73.45 9.31
N ILE A 495 35.78 72.96 10.54
CA ILE A 495 36.87 72.35 11.32
C ILE A 495 36.65 70.84 11.48
N ASN A 496 37.73 70.09 11.71
CA ASN A 496 37.65 68.78 12.34
C ASN A 496 37.25 68.96 13.82
N THR A 497 36.19 68.28 14.27
CA THR A 497 35.62 68.41 15.61
C THR A 497 36.60 68.06 16.73
N ALA A 498 37.50 67.10 16.50
CA ALA A 498 38.44 66.61 17.51
C ALA A 498 39.72 67.45 17.57
N THR A 499 40.31 67.77 16.41
CA THR A 499 41.60 68.51 16.36
C THR A 499 41.45 70.03 16.30
N GLN A 500 40.23 70.53 16.10
CA GLN A 500 39.90 71.95 15.88
C GLN A 500 40.58 72.59 14.64
N ALA A 501 41.30 71.80 13.83
CA ALA A 501 41.97 72.28 12.63
C ALA A 501 40.95 72.60 11.52
N VAL A 502 41.15 73.72 10.83
CA VAL A 502 40.34 74.13 9.67
C VAL A 502 40.62 73.20 8.50
N VAL A 503 39.57 72.57 7.95
CA VAL A 503 39.67 71.63 6.82
C VAL A 503 39.15 72.20 5.50
N SER A 504 38.26 73.21 5.55
CA SER A 504 37.78 73.93 4.35
C SER A 504 37.17 75.27 4.71
N THR A 505 37.43 76.31 3.91
CA THR A 505 36.74 77.61 4.00
C THR A 505 35.49 77.70 3.12
N GLN A 506 35.20 76.67 2.32
CA GLN A 506 34.01 76.59 1.48
C GLN A 506 32.83 75.99 2.25
N ALA A 507 31.63 76.57 2.09
CA ALA A 507 30.41 76.10 2.75
C ALA A 507 30.07 74.66 2.36
N GLU A 508 30.31 74.30 1.11
CA GLU A 508 30.37 72.91 0.66
C GLU A 508 31.82 72.40 0.75
N TYR A 509 32.02 71.27 1.42
CA TYR A 509 33.30 70.58 1.50
C TYR A 509 33.13 69.13 1.02
N SER A 510 34.00 68.72 0.09
CA SER A 510 34.05 67.36 -0.42
C SER A 510 35.45 66.78 -0.27
N PHE A 511 35.57 65.56 0.26
CA PHE A 511 36.85 64.92 0.55
C PHE A 511 36.75 63.38 0.49
N THR A 512 37.86 62.72 0.18
CA THR A 512 37.95 61.25 0.16
C THR A 512 37.96 60.69 1.58
N VAL A 513 37.05 59.78 1.90
CA VAL A 513 36.93 59.18 3.23
C VAL A 513 37.86 57.98 3.35
N ASN A 514 38.89 58.10 4.18
CA ASN A 514 39.82 57.01 4.51
C ASN A 514 39.84 56.66 6.02
N GLU A 515 39.07 57.39 6.83
CA GLU A 515 38.89 57.17 8.26
C GLU A 515 37.56 57.78 8.76
N ASN A 516 37.12 57.42 9.97
CA ASN A 516 35.95 58.02 10.61
C ASN A 516 36.20 59.51 10.87
N SER A 517 35.40 60.37 10.24
CA SER A 517 35.58 61.83 10.29
C SER A 517 34.45 62.49 11.07
N SER A 518 34.79 63.47 11.92
CA SER A 518 33.80 64.36 12.53
C SER A 518 34.15 65.80 12.24
N LEU A 519 33.18 66.52 11.69
CA LEU A 519 33.32 67.90 11.23
C LEU A 519 32.34 68.81 11.98
N THR A 520 32.77 70.03 12.26
CA THR A 520 31.92 71.10 12.79
C THR A 520 31.95 72.27 11.82
N ALA A 521 30.79 72.68 11.34
CA ALA A 521 30.63 73.93 10.61
C ALA A 521 30.68 75.10 11.61
N VAL A 522 31.63 76.00 11.43
CA VAL A 522 31.79 77.19 12.26
C VAL A 522 31.06 78.34 11.58
N PHE A 523 29.92 78.72 12.15
CA PHE A 523 29.21 79.94 11.84
C PHE A 523 29.68 81.06 12.77
N GLU A 524 29.76 82.29 12.25
CA GLU A 524 30.14 83.49 13.00
C GLU A 524 29.00 84.51 13.09
N GLU A 525 29.11 85.43 14.05
CA GLU A 525 28.11 86.46 14.30
C GLU A 525 28.03 87.43 13.11
N GLY A 526 26.88 87.40 12.42
CA GLY A 526 26.61 88.32 11.32
C GLY A 526 25.90 89.56 11.85
N VAL A 527 26.49 90.74 11.63
CA VAL A 527 25.79 92.01 11.88
C VAL A 527 24.55 92.06 10.98
N SER A 528 23.37 92.31 11.55
CA SER A 528 22.12 92.41 10.80
C SER A 528 22.22 93.45 9.69
N THR A 529 22.25 92.98 8.45
CA THR A 529 22.08 93.84 7.26
C THR A 529 20.59 94.04 7.03
N TYR A 530 20.11 95.26 7.20
CA TYR A 530 18.72 95.61 6.95
C TYR A 530 18.56 96.20 5.56
N LYS A 531 17.55 95.70 4.84
CA LYS A 531 17.18 96.21 3.52
C LYS A 531 16.26 97.42 3.71
N VAL A 532 16.71 98.57 3.22
CA VAL A 532 15.87 99.75 3.06
C VAL A 532 15.41 99.81 1.60
N THR A 533 14.10 99.86 1.40
CA THR A 533 13.52 99.99 0.04
C THR A 533 12.70 101.28 -0.04
N ALA A 534 13.03 102.15 -0.99
CA ALA A 534 12.16 103.22 -1.43
C ALA A 534 11.46 102.78 -2.71
N LYS A 535 10.15 102.96 -2.83
CA LYS A 535 9.43 102.88 -4.11
C LYS A 535 8.62 104.13 -4.37
N SER A 536 8.32 104.41 -5.62
CA SER A 536 7.24 105.35 -5.97
C SER A 536 5.88 104.70 -5.79
N ASN A 537 4.84 105.46 -5.43
CA ASN A 537 3.45 104.98 -5.55
C ASN A 537 3.02 104.87 -7.02
N ASN A 538 3.61 105.67 -7.91
CA ASN A 538 3.42 105.60 -9.35
C ASN A 538 4.71 106.04 -10.07
N THR A 539 5.43 105.10 -10.66
CA THR A 539 6.73 105.33 -11.30
C THR A 539 6.67 106.22 -12.55
N ALA A 540 5.48 106.43 -13.14
CA ALA A 540 5.29 107.41 -14.21
C ALA A 540 5.13 108.86 -13.69
N TRP A 541 4.71 109.03 -12.43
CA TRP A 541 4.49 110.34 -11.79
C TRP A 541 5.72 110.83 -11.02
N GLY A 542 6.66 109.94 -10.72
CA GLY A 542 7.88 110.28 -10.01
C GLY A 542 8.75 109.05 -9.74
N SER A 543 10.06 109.30 -9.66
CA SER A 543 11.10 108.31 -9.36
C SER A 543 11.62 108.48 -7.93
N VAL A 544 12.33 107.47 -7.45
CA VAL A 544 12.99 107.47 -6.14
C VAL A 544 14.41 106.93 -6.25
N SER A 545 15.31 107.42 -5.41
CA SER A 545 16.71 106.98 -5.40
C SER A 545 17.33 107.05 -3.99
N PRO A 546 18.13 106.04 -3.57
CA PRO A 546 18.23 104.71 -4.17
C PRO A 546 16.96 103.90 -3.88
N GLU A 547 16.43 103.20 -4.89
CA GLU A 547 15.23 102.35 -4.74
C GLU A 547 15.46 101.19 -3.74
N ASN A 548 16.67 100.63 -3.74
CA ASN A 548 17.08 99.56 -2.84
C ASN A 548 18.47 99.90 -2.28
N GLN A 549 18.64 99.87 -0.96
CA GLN A 549 19.93 99.93 -0.29
C GLN A 549 19.97 98.90 0.84
N THR A 550 21.11 98.25 1.06
CA THR A 550 21.31 97.28 2.14
C THR A 550 22.40 97.83 3.04
N LEU A 551 22.07 98.06 4.31
CA LEU A 551 22.92 98.76 5.27
C LEU A 551 23.04 97.94 6.56
N ASN A 552 24.15 98.09 7.28
CA ASN A 552 24.33 97.45 8.57
C ASN A 552 23.48 98.16 9.63
N ALA A 553 23.00 97.41 10.63
CA ALA A 553 22.35 97.95 11.82
C ALA A 553 23.09 99.16 12.40
N GLY A 554 22.37 100.24 12.69
CA GLY A 554 22.90 101.49 13.23
C GLY A 554 23.46 102.48 12.20
N GLN A 555 23.55 102.14 10.91
CA GLN A 555 23.93 103.10 9.85
C GLN A 555 22.75 104.01 9.46
N THR A 556 23.04 105.21 8.94
CA THR A 556 22.02 106.12 8.41
C THR A 556 21.70 105.82 6.95
N ALA A 557 20.43 105.58 6.63
CA ALA A 557 19.93 105.56 5.26
C ALA A 557 19.46 106.95 4.83
N LYS A 558 19.55 107.22 3.51
CA LYS A 558 18.90 108.36 2.86
C LYS A 558 18.11 107.88 1.64
N VAL A 559 16.93 108.46 1.40
CA VAL A 559 16.10 108.23 0.22
C VAL A 559 15.56 109.57 -0.30
N THR A 560 15.55 109.76 -1.61
CA THR A 560 15.15 111.00 -2.29
C THR A 560 14.12 110.72 -3.37
N ALA A 561 13.07 111.54 -3.45
CA ALA A 561 11.97 111.45 -4.41
C ALA A 561 12.05 112.58 -5.46
N THR A 562 11.74 112.29 -6.72
CA THR A 562 11.81 113.26 -7.83
C THR A 562 10.58 113.14 -8.73
N PRO A 563 9.65 114.13 -8.75
CA PRO A 563 8.43 114.06 -9.54
C PRO A 563 8.69 114.27 -11.04
N VAL A 564 7.81 113.69 -11.86
CA VAL A 564 7.72 113.90 -13.31
C VAL A 564 6.53 114.82 -13.57
N ALA A 565 6.72 115.92 -14.31
CA ALA A 565 5.63 116.85 -14.62
C ALA A 565 4.54 116.16 -15.47
N PRO A 566 3.24 116.45 -15.26
CA PRO A 566 2.67 117.50 -14.39
C PRO A 566 2.51 117.15 -12.90
N HIS A 567 2.95 115.97 -12.47
CA HIS A 567 2.73 115.43 -11.12
C HIS A 567 3.61 116.09 -10.05
N LYS A 568 3.26 115.89 -8.77
CA LYS A 568 3.98 116.48 -7.62
C LYS A 568 4.27 115.45 -6.55
N PHE A 569 5.38 115.59 -5.85
CA PHE A 569 5.66 114.84 -4.63
C PHE A 569 4.84 115.41 -3.46
N LYS A 570 4.20 114.54 -2.67
CA LYS A 570 3.32 114.89 -1.55
C LYS A 570 3.96 114.61 -0.19
N HIS A 571 4.47 113.39 0.02
CA HIS A 571 5.19 112.94 1.23
C HIS A 571 5.72 111.50 1.07
N TRP A 572 6.58 111.07 2.00
CA TRP A 572 6.93 109.67 2.23
C TRP A 572 6.02 109.03 3.28
N VAL A 573 5.52 107.83 3.00
CA VAL A 573 4.95 106.92 4.02
C VAL A 573 5.84 105.71 4.25
N ASN A 574 5.76 105.09 5.43
CA ASN A 574 6.18 103.69 5.59
C ASN A 574 5.22 102.80 4.79
N THR A 575 5.76 101.94 3.93
CA THR A 575 4.98 101.10 2.99
C THR A 575 4.05 100.12 3.71
N ALA A 576 4.44 99.62 4.89
CA ALA A 576 3.67 98.61 5.63
C ALA A 576 2.57 99.26 6.49
N THR A 577 2.89 100.33 7.22
CA THR A 577 1.95 100.97 8.16
C THR A 577 1.16 102.13 7.55
N GLN A 578 1.53 102.61 6.36
CA GLN A 578 0.98 103.79 5.68
C GLN A 578 1.12 105.11 6.48
N ALA A 579 1.83 105.10 7.61
CA ALA A 579 2.11 106.29 8.40
C ALA A 579 3.08 107.22 7.65
N VAL A 580 2.78 108.52 7.63
CA VAL A 580 3.65 109.55 7.05
C VAL A 580 4.92 109.69 7.89
N VAL A 581 6.09 109.55 7.25
CA VAL A 581 7.40 109.63 7.92
C VAL A 581 8.21 110.88 7.58
N SER A 582 7.91 111.53 6.44
CA SER A 582 8.50 112.82 6.05
C SER A 582 7.63 113.50 5.00
N THR A 583 7.44 114.80 5.10
CA THR A 583 6.84 115.63 4.03
C THR A 583 7.88 116.25 3.09
N GLN A 584 9.18 116.05 3.37
CA GLN A 584 10.27 116.49 2.51
C GLN A 584 10.58 115.45 1.43
N ALA A 585 10.98 115.91 0.23
CA ALA A 585 11.33 115.02 -0.88
C ALA A 585 12.55 114.12 -0.55
N GLU A 586 13.46 114.62 0.29
CA GLU A 586 14.52 113.82 0.92
C GLU A 586 14.10 113.36 2.32
N TYR A 587 14.44 112.12 2.67
CA TYR A 587 14.25 111.56 4.00
C TYR A 587 15.50 110.80 4.43
N SER A 588 15.89 110.89 5.70
CA SER A 588 17.06 110.23 6.26
C SER A 588 16.81 109.78 7.69
N PHE A 589 17.26 108.58 8.04
CA PHE A 589 16.95 107.93 9.32
C PHE A 589 17.98 106.82 9.63
N THR A 590 18.07 106.41 10.90
CA THR A 590 18.96 105.32 11.33
C THR A 590 18.29 103.96 11.15
N VAL A 591 18.98 103.03 10.49
CA VAL A 591 18.44 101.72 10.11
C VAL A 591 18.69 100.70 11.23
N ASN A 592 17.62 100.34 11.94
CA ASN A 592 17.63 99.30 12.98
C ASN A 592 16.70 98.12 12.65
N GLU A 593 15.98 98.16 11.53
CA GLU A 593 15.11 97.10 11.02
C GLU A 593 14.93 97.21 9.49
N ASN A 594 14.33 96.21 8.85
CA ASN A 594 13.99 96.25 7.42
C ASN A 594 12.91 97.32 7.15
N SER A 595 13.30 98.49 6.66
CA SER A 595 12.42 99.63 6.51
C SER A 595 12.00 99.86 5.04
N SER A 596 10.70 99.82 4.76
CA SER A 596 10.17 100.11 3.42
C SER A 596 9.39 101.42 3.41
N PHE A 597 9.66 102.27 2.42
CA PHE A 597 9.00 103.56 2.24
C PHE A 597 8.43 103.71 0.83
N THR A 598 7.30 104.38 0.74
CA THR A 598 6.66 104.74 -0.52
C THR A 598 6.61 106.26 -0.63
N ALA A 599 7.23 106.81 -1.68
CA ALA A 599 7.05 108.20 -2.07
C ALA A 599 5.66 108.33 -2.69
N VAL A 600 4.81 109.13 -2.05
CA VAL A 600 3.46 109.42 -2.52
C VAL A 600 3.55 110.64 -3.43
N PHE A 601 3.44 110.40 -4.73
CA PHE A 601 3.18 111.42 -5.74
C PHE A 601 1.67 111.59 -5.95
N GLU A 602 1.23 112.81 -6.21
CA GLU A 602 -0.16 113.16 -6.50
C GLU A 602 -0.34 113.60 -7.95
N GLU A 603 -1.57 113.43 -8.46
CA GLU A 603 -1.85 113.54 -9.88
C GLU A 603 -1.80 114.99 -10.40
N GLY A 604 -0.95 115.24 -11.39
CA GLY A 604 -1.10 116.34 -12.31
C GLY A 604 -2.10 115.95 -13.39
N VAL A 605 -3.10 116.79 -13.62
CA VAL A 605 -4.29 116.44 -14.41
C VAL A 605 -4.00 116.45 -15.91
N PHE A 606 -4.28 115.33 -16.58
CA PHE A 606 -4.44 115.26 -18.05
C PHE A 606 -5.93 115.34 -18.41
N THR A 607 -6.27 115.94 -19.55
CA THR A 607 -7.66 116.11 -20.03
C THR A 607 -7.85 115.57 -21.46
N TYR A 608 -9.01 114.95 -21.70
CA TYR A 608 -9.41 114.34 -22.97
C TYR A 608 -10.84 114.75 -23.35
N ASN A 609 -11.14 114.73 -24.65
CA ASN A 609 -12.44 115.08 -25.21
C ASN A 609 -13.20 113.84 -25.69
N VAL A 610 -14.47 113.74 -25.33
CA VAL A 610 -15.41 112.72 -25.83
C VAL A 610 -16.55 113.39 -26.59
N THR A 611 -16.86 112.90 -27.78
CA THR A 611 -17.97 113.39 -28.63
C THR A 611 -18.94 112.27 -29.00
N ALA A 612 -20.23 112.59 -29.13
CA ALA A 612 -21.30 111.64 -29.41
C ALA A 612 -22.36 112.23 -30.35
N LYS A 613 -22.86 111.42 -31.30
CA LYS A 613 -23.95 111.78 -32.23
C LYS A 613 -24.93 110.62 -32.47
N SER A 614 -26.11 110.91 -33.01
CA SER A 614 -27.06 109.90 -33.49
C SER A 614 -26.79 109.52 -34.96
N ASN A 615 -27.11 108.28 -35.37
CA ASN A 615 -27.13 107.88 -36.78
C ASN A 615 -28.37 108.40 -37.52
N ASN A 616 -29.48 108.64 -36.81
CA ASN A 616 -30.71 109.21 -37.32
C ASN A 616 -31.43 109.96 -36.19
N THR A 617 -31.37 111.30 -36.24
CA THR A 617 -31.95 112.19 -35.22
C THR A 617 -33.47 112.12 -35.11
N ALA A 618 -34.18 111.50 -36.07
CA ALA A 618 -35.62 111.25 -35.99
C ALA A 618 -35.97 109.97 -35.22
N TRP A 619 -35.03 109.01 -35.08
CA TRP A 619 -35.26 107.75 -34.37
C TRP A 619 -34.71 107.76 -32.94
N GLY A 620 -33.79 108.67 -32.63
CA GLY A 620 -33.31 108.89 -31.27
C GLY A 620 -32.23 109.97 -31.17
N SER A 621 -32.12 110.53 -29.97
CA SER A 621 -31.13 111.56 -29.61
C SER A 621 -30.00 110.97 -28.75
N VAL A 622 -28.96 111.77 -28.51
CA VAL A 622 -27.85 111.44 -27.60
C VAL A 622 -27.57 112.60 -26.66
N SER A 623 -27.04 112.31 -25.46
CA SER A 623 -26.62 113.34 -24.52
C SER A 623 -25.54 112.83 -23.55
N PRO A 624 -24.51 113.64 -23.20
CA PRO A 624 -24.14 114.91 -23.83
C PRO A 624 -23.45 114.67 -25.18
N GLU A 625 -23.58 115.60 -26.14
CA GLU A 625 -22.92 115.49 -27.45
C GLU A 625 -21.40 115.74 -27.39
N ASN A 626 -20.93 116.52 -26.40
CA ASN A 626 -19.52 116.83 -26.19
C ASN A 626 -19.24 116.92 -24.68
N GLN A 627 -18.11 116.36 -24.23
CA GLN A 627 -17.63 116.49 -22.85
C GLN A 627 -16.09 116.45 -22.79
N THR A 628 -15.48 117.34 -22.01
CA THR A 628 -14.05 117.33 -21.68
C THR A 628 -13.90 116.80 -20.25
N LEU A 629 -13.09 115.77 -20.07
CA LEU A 629 -12.95 115.03 -18.81
C LEU A 629 -11.48 114.77 -18.50
N ASN A 630 -11.17 114.59 -17.22
CA ASN A 630 -9.82 114.20 -16.81
C ASN A 630 -9.56 112.73 -17.15
N ALA A 631 -8.29 112.38 -17.34
CA ALA A 631 -7.86 110.98 -17.41
C ALA A 631 -8.44 110.15 -16.25
N GLY A 632 -8.92 108.95 -16.53
CA GLY A 632 -9.52 108.07 -15.50
C GLY A 632 -10.95 108.44 -15.06
N GLN A 633 -11.51 109.58 -15.49
CA GLN A 633 -12.93 109.89 -15.25
C GLN A 633 -13.84 109.13 -16.21
N THR A 634 -15.06 108.85 -15.77
CA THR A 634 -16.06 108.16 -16.59
C THR A 634 -16.80 109.14 -17.49
N ALA A 635 -16.60 109.04 -18.80
CA ALA A 635 -17.55 109.58 -19.76
C ALA A 635 -18.82 108.74 -19.71
N LYS A 636 -19.97 109.41 -19.61
CA LYS A 636 -21.28 108.80 -19.75
C LYS A 636 -21.98 109.45 -20.94
N VAL A 637 -22.48 108.63 -21.86
CA VAL A 637 -23.32 109.06 -22.99
C VAL A 637 -24.56 108.20 -23.02
N THR A 638 -25.73 108.83 -23.11
CA THR A 638 -27.03 108.16 -23.12
C THR A 638 -27.73 108.43 -24.44
N ALA A 639 -28.09 107.35 -25.13
CA ALA A 639 -28.91 107.36 -26.34
C ALA A 639 -30.38 107.16 -25.96
N THR A 640 -31.26 108.05 -26.41
CA THR A 640 -32.70 108.00 -26.09
C THR A 640 -33.50 107.71 -27.37
N PRO A 641 -34.02 106.49 -27.55
CA PRO A 641 -34.85 106.15 -28.70
C PRO A 641 -36.23 106.81 -28.61
N VAL A 642 -36.77 107.21 -29.76
CA VAL A 642 -38.15 107.68 -29.91
C VAL A 642 -39.03 106.46 -30.20
N ALA A 643 -39.99 106.16 -29.32
CA ALA A 643 -40.88 105.01 -29.49
C ALA A 643 -41.67 105.10 -30.83
N PRO A 644 -41.89 103.98 -31.54
CA PRO A 644 -41.65 102.60 -31.13
C PRO A 644 -40.24 102.07 -31.46
N HIS A 645 -39.35 102.91 -32.02
CA HIS A 645 -37.97 102.55 -32.35
C HIS A 645 -37.18 102.16 -31.10
N LYS A 646 -36.12 101.40 -31.29
CA LYS A 646 -35.25 100.87 -30.24
C LYS A 646 -33.81 101.27 -30.52
N PHE A 647 -33.06 101.54 -29.47
CA PHE A 647 -31.61 101.68 -29.57
C PHE A 647 -31.00 100.29 -29.80
N LYS A 648 -30.08 100.19 -30.78
CA LYS A 648 -29.44 98.94 -31.20
C LYS A 648 -28.04 98.78 -30.59
N HIS A 649 -27.18 99.79 -30.75
CA HIS A 649 -25.83 99.85 -30.18
C HIS A 649 -25.13 101.20 -30.41
N TRP A 650 -24.06 101.45 -29.67
CA TRP A 650 -23.05 102.48 -29.93
C TRP A 650 -21.91 101.89 -30.76
N ILE A 651 -21.47 102.62 -31.78
CA ILE A 651 -20.19 102.38 -32.48
C ILE A 651 -19.19 103.49 -32.19
N ASN A 652 -17.89 103.18 -32.26
CA ASN A 652 -16.86 104.20 -32.44
C ASN A 652 -16.98 104.77 -33.86
N THR A 653 -17.05 106.11 -33.99
CA THR A 653 -17.32 106.78 -35.26
C THR A 653 -16.21 106.56 -36.30
N ALA A 654 -14.96 106.41 -35.88
CA ALA A 654 -13.81 106.27 -36.77
C ALA A 654 -13.59 104.80 -37.20
N THR A 655 -13.69 103.85 -36.28
CA THR A 655 -13.42 102.42 -36.55
C THR A 655 -14.65 101.62 -36.95
N GLN A 656 -15.86 102.18 -36.80
CA GLN A 656 -17.16 101.52 -36.98
C GLN A 656 -17.39 100.30 -36.05
N ALA A 657 -16.47 100.02 -35.11
CA ALA A 657 -16.59 98.92 -34.17
C ALA A 657 -17.68 99.21 -33.12
N VAL A 658 -18.51 98.20 -32.82
CA VAL A 658 -19.51 98.26 -31.74
C VAL A 658 -18.80 98.32 -30.39
N VAL A 659 -19.03 99.38 -29.62
CA VAL A 659 -18.42 99.61 -28.30
C VAL A 659 -19.37 99.31 -27.13
N SER A 660 -20.69 99.34 -27.36
CA SER A 660 -21.70 99.00 -26.36
C SER A 660 -23.04 98.69 -27.02
N THR A 661 -23.75 97.67 -26.53
CA THR A 661 -25.16 97.40 -26.88
C THR A 661 -26.15 98.05 -25.91
N GLN A 662 -25.66 98.75 -24.87
CA GLN A 662 -26.49 99.47 -23.90
C GLN A 662 -26.73 100.91 -24.36
N ALA A 663 -27.99 101.36 -24.25
CA ALA A 663 -28.40 102.72 -24.64
C ALA A 663 -27.64 103.79 -23.85
N GLU A 664 -27.43 103.55 -22.56
CA GLU A 664 -26.42 104.26 -21.78
C GLU A 664 -25.08 103.54 -21.87
N TYR A 665 -24.05 104.24 -22.33
CA TYR A 665 -22.67 103.76 -22.33
C TYR A 665 -21.82 104.66 -21.42
N SER A 666 -21.26 104.04 -20.39
CA SER A 666 -20.30 104.67 -19.48
C SER A 666 -18.94 104.00 -19.64
N PHE A 667 -17.89 104.78 -19.87
CA PHE A 667 -16.52 104.29 -20.08
C PHE A 667 -15.47 105.24 -19.49
N THR A 668 -14.37 104.69 -19.01
CA THR A 668 -13.23 105.46 -18.49
C THR A 668 -12.49 106.15 -19.63
N VAL A 669 -12.38 107.48 -19.58
CA VAL A 669 -11.68 108.27 -20.60
C VAL A 669 -10.18 108.25 -20.35
N ASN A 670 -9.45 107.58 -21.23
CA ASN A 670 -7.98 107.55 -21.23
C ASN A 670 -7.39 108.10 -22.54
N GLU A 671 -8.23 108.47 -23.51
CA GLU A 671 -7.89 109.10 -24.78
C GLU A 671 -9.10 109.83 -25.38
N ASN A 672 -8.88 110.65 -26.42
CA ASN A 672 -9.96 111.32 -27.14
C ASN A 672 -10.86 110.32 -27.89
N SER A 673 -12.18 110.38 -27.68
CA SER A 673 -13.12 109.38 -28.20
C SER A 673 -14.27 110.01 -29.00
N SER A 674 -14.74 109.35 -30.07
CA SER A 674 -15.91 109.80 -30.84
C SER A 674 -16.85 108.64 -31.14
N LEU A 675 -18.14 108.83 -30.85
CA LEU A 675 -19.16 107.78 -30.81
C LEU A 675 -20.40 108.12 -31.65
N THR A 676 -21.03 107.09 -32.23
CA THR A 676 -22.31 107.19 -32.93
C THR A 676 -23.32 106.20 -32.33
N ALA A 677 -24.49 106.66 -31.90
CA ALA A 677 -25.61 105.82 -31.51
C ALA A 677 -26.37 105.30 -32.73
N VAL A 678 -26.71 104.02 -32.77
CA VAL A 678 -27.44 103.36 -33.86
C VAL A 678 -28.82 102.93 -33.37
N PHE A 679 -29.87 103.39 -34.06
CA PHE A 679 -31.27 103.07 -33.77
C PHE A 679 -31.89 102.14 -34.84
N GLU A 680 -32.90 101.36 -34.45
CA GLU A 680 -33.65 100.41 -35.29
C GLU A 680 -35.17 100.44 -35.01
N GLU A 681 -35.97 99.78 -35.84
CA GLU A 681 -37.44 99.74 -35.74
C GLU A 681 -37.95 98.74 -34.68
N GLY A 682 -39.16 98.95 -34.12
CA GLY A 682 -39.64 98.19 -32.96
C GLY A 682 -41.16 98.09 -32.79
N VAL A 683 -41.58 97.18 -31.88
CA VAL A 683 -42.98 96.75 -31.66
C VAL A 683 -43.26 96.46 -30.17
N SER A 684 -44.54 96.44 -29.79
CA SER A 684 -45.12 96.43 -28.41
C SER A 684 -45.30 95.05 -27.75
N THR A 685 -45.51 95.03 -26.41
CA THR A 685 -45.52 93.81 -25.56
C THR A 685 -46.57 93.84 -24.44
N TYR A 686 -47.04 92.66 -23.99
CA TYR A 686 -48.05 92.46 -22.94
C TYR A 686 -47.69 91.34 -21.95
N LYS A 687 -48.33 91.29 -20.77
CA LYS A 687 -48.09 90.33 -19.68
C LYS A 687 -49.29 89.40 -19.45
N VAL A 688 -49.02 88.10 -19.34
CA VAL A 688 -49.99 87.07 -18.94
C VAL A 688 -49.59 86.48 -17.57
N THR A 689 -50.58 86.18 -16.73
CA THR A 689 -50.41 85.63 -15.37
C THR A 689 -51.43 84.51 -15.11
N ALA A 690 -51.04 83.53 -14.29
CA ALA A 690 -51.87 82.38 -13.96
C ALA A 690 -51.64 81.92 -12.51
N LYS A 691 -52.68 81.55 -11.76
CA LYS A 691 -52.59 81.00 -10.40
C LYS A 691 -53.54 79.83 -10.16
N SER A 692 -53.34 79.04 -9.10
CA SER A 692 -54.29 78.02 -8.62
C SER A 692 -55.33 78.61 -7.64
N ASN A 693 -56.55 78.07 -7.59
CA ASN A 693 -57.53 78.40 -6.55
C ASN A 693 -57.12 77.87 -5.15
N ASN A 694 -56.45 76.71 -5.10
CA ASN A 694 -55.85 76.14 -3.91
C ASN A 694 -54.51 75.46 -4.28
N THR A 695 -53.40 76.03 -3.82
CA THR A 695 -52.03 75.55 -4.12
C THR A 695 -51.73 74.15 -3.57
N ALA A 696 -52.47 73.68 -2.56
CA ALA A 696 -52.33 72.32 -2.03
C ALA A 696 -53.03 71.26 -2.89
N TRP A 697 -53.99 71.66 -3.74
CA TRP A 697 -54.78 70.77 -4.61
C TRP A 697 -54.28 70.74 -6.05
N GLY A 698 -53.43 71.70 -6.44
CA GLY A 698 -52.83 71.74 -7.77
C GLY A 698 -52.01 72.99 -8.02
N SER A 699 -51.06 72.87 -8.93
CA SER A 699 -50.16 73.94 -9.37
C SER A 699 -50.48 74.41 -10.80
N VAL A 700 -49.88 75.52 -11.22
CA VAL A 700 -49.97 76.04 -12.58
C VAL A 700 -48.59 76.44 -13.11
N SER A 701 -48.40 76.38 -14.43
CA SER A 701 -47.14 76.79 -15.06
C SER A 701 -47.36 77.29 -16.50
N PRO A 702 -46.62 78.33 -16.97
CA PRO A 702 -45.84 79.26 -16.15
C PRO A 702 -46.75 80.28 -15.46
N GLU A 703 -46.44 80.61 -14.20
CA GLU A 703 -47.25 81.53 -13.37
C GLU A 703 -47.25 82.98 -13.90
N ASN A 704 -46.15 83.39 -14.54
CA ASN A 704 -45.95 84.70 -15.16
C ASN A 704 -45.27 84.53 -16.53
N GLN A 705 -45.72 85.28 -17.53
CA GLN A 705 -45.11 85.34 -18.87
C GLN A 705 -45.28 86.75 -19.46
N THR A 706 -44.38 87.17 -20.34
CA THR A 706 -44.43 88.47 -21.03
C THR A 706 -44.03 88.24 -22.48
N LEU A 707 -44.87 88.71 -23.39
CA LEU A 707 -44.89 88.31 -24.81
C LEU A 707 -45.15 89.53 -25.69
N ASN A 708 -44.70 89.49 -26.94
CA ASN A 708 -44.99 90.55 -27.91
C ASN A 708 -46.46 90.48 -28.34
N ALA A 709 -47.02 91.62 -28.75
CA ALA A 709 -48.38 91.68 -29.28
C ALA A 709 -48.57 90.69 -30.45
N GLY A 710 -49.62 89.86 -30.39
CA GLY A 710 -49.91 88.83 -31.38
C GLY A 710 -49.20 87.49 -31.18
N GLN A 711 -48.38 87.30 -30.14
CA GLN A 711 -47.80 86.00 -29.79
C GLN A 711 -48.76 85.15 -28.94
N THR A 712 -48.62 83.82 -28.99
CA THR A 712 -49.46 82.88 -28.24
C THR A 712 -48.91 82.63 -26.83
N ALA A 713 -49.70 82.92 -25.80
CA ALA A 713 -49.47 82.44 -24.44
C ALA A 713 -50.01 81.01 -24.29
N LYS A 714 -49.37 80.23 -23.41
CA LYS A 714 -49.79 78.88 -23.03
C LYS A 714 -49.66 78.70 -21.52
N VAL A 715 -50.68 78.13 -20.88
CA VAL A 715 -50.70 77.79 -19.45
C VAL A 715 -51.20 76.37 -19.24
N THR A 716 -50.62 75.66 -18.27
CA THR A 716 -50.99 74.28 -17.93
C THR A 716 -51.20 74.16 -16.42
N ALA A 717 -52.30 73.53 -16.02
CA ALA A 717 -52.66 73.23 -14.65
C ALA A 717 -52.39 71.75 -14.33
N THR A 718 -51.86 71.47 -13.14
CA THR A 718 -51.47 70.11 -12.73
C THR A 718 -52.03 69.83 -11.33
N PRO A 719 -53.02 68.92 -11.19
CA PRO A 719 -53.60 68.60 -9.90
C PRO A 719 -52.63 67.77 -9.04
N VAL A 720 -52.68 67.98 -7.73
CA VAL A 720 -52.02 67.13 -6.72
C VAL A 720 -53.01 66.05 -6.29
N ALA A 721 -52.68 64.77 -6.52
CA ALA A 721 -53.54 63.67 -6.14
C ALA A 721 -53.83 63.66 -4.62
N PRO A 722 -55.06 63.35 -4.17
CA PRO A 722 -56.19 62.79 -4.92
C PRO A 722 -57.08 63.81 -5.66
N HIS A 723 -56.78 65.10 -5.58
CA HIS A 723 -57.57 66.19 -6.15
C HIS A 723 -57.58 66.19 -7.69
N LYS A 724 -58.53 66.91 -8.28
CA LYS A 724 -58.71 66.97 -9.74
C LYS A 724 -58.84 68.40 -10.25
N PHE A 725 -58.30 68.66 -11.43
CA PHE A 725 -58.53 69.91 -12.16
C PHE A 725 -59.92 69.90 -12.79
N LYS A 726 -60.62 71.05 -12.73
CA LYS A 726 -61.99 71.22 -13.21
C LYS A 726 -62.10 72.13 -14.43
N HIS A 727 -61.48 73.32 -14.38
CA HIS A 727 -61.42 74.28 -15.48
C HIS A 727 -60.52 75.49 -15.15
N TRP A 728 -60.20 76.29 -16.17
CA TRP A 728 -59.61 77.63 -16.08
C TRP A 728 -60.69 78.71 -16.14
N ILE A 729 -60.59 79.71 -15.27
CA ILE A 729 -61.34 80.97 -15.34
C ILE A 729 -60.41 82.16 -15.59
N ASN A 730 -60.94 83.25 -16.16
CA ASN A 730 -60.30 84.57 -16.04
C ASN A 730 -60.42 85.07 -14.59
N THR A 731 -59.31 85.51 -13.98
CA THR A 731 -59.28 85.89 -12.56
C THR A 731 -60.17 87.10 -12.24
N ALA A 732 -60.29 88.06 -13.16
CA ALA A 732 -61.05 89.29 -12.94
C ALA A 732 -62.54 89.12 -13.21
N THR A 733 -62.91 88.43 -14.29
CA THR A 733 -64.33 88.27 -14.70
C THR A 733 -64.98 86.99 -14.20
N GLN A 734 -64.22 86.06 -13.63
CA GLN A 734 -64.64 84.71 -13.19
C GLN A 734 -65.23 83.81 -14.31
N ALA A 735 -65.25 84.27 -15.56
CA ALA A 735 -65.74 83.49 -16.69
C ALA A 735 -64.81 82.32 -17.01
N VAL A 736 -65.38 81.14 -17.29
CA VAL A 736 -64.64 79.94 -17.71
C VAL A 736 -64.07 80.16 -19.12
N VAL A 737 -62.75 80.04 -19.26
CA VAL A 737 -62.03 80.24 -20.54
C VAL A 737 -61.56 78.93 -21.18
N SER A 738 -61.42 77.85 -20.39
CA SER A 738 -61.11 76.50 -20.89
C SER A 738 -61.49 75.46 -19.85
N THR A 739 -62.04 74.32 -20.30
CA THR A 739 -62.22 73.11 -19.46
C THR A 739 -61.05 72.14 -19.54
N GLN A 740 -60.08 72.38 -20.44
CA GLN A 740 -58.86 71.58 -20.56
C GLN A 740 -57.80 72.07 -19.56
N ALA A 741 -57.04 71.14 -18.99
CA ALA A 741 -55.94 71.46 -18.05
C ALA A 741 -54.86 72.34 -18.68
N GLU A 742 -54.66 72.19 -19.99
CA GLU A 742 -53.81 73.05 -20.81
C GLU A 742 -54.67 74.02 -21.63
N TYR A 743 -54.26 75.29 -21.69
CA TYR A 743 -54.95 76.35 -22.43
C TYR A 743 -53.93 77.24 -23.15
N SER A 744 -54.24 77.66 -24.38
CA SER A 744 -53.38 78.53 -25.20
C SER A 744 -54.22 79.55 -25.95
N PHE A 745 -53.74 80.80 -26.02
CA PHE A 745 -54.46 81.93 -26.62
C PHE A 745 -53.51 83.04 -27.09
N THR A 746 -53.93 83.84 -28.07
CA THR A 746 -53.12 84.96 -28.60
C THR A 746 -53.18 86.18 -27.69
N VAL A 747 -52.03 86.75 -27.34
CA VAL A 747 -51.90 87.88 -26.42
C VAL A 747 -51.94 89.21 -27.16
N ASN A 748 -53.07 89.90 -27.04
CA ASN A 748 -53.27 91.26 -27.58
C ASN A 748 -53.50 92.31 -26.48
N GLU A 749 -53.53 91.89 -25.21
CA GLU A 749 -53.64 92.71 -24.00
C GLU A 749 -53.07 91.94 -22.79
N ASN A 750 -53.05 92.56 -21.60
CA ASN A 750 -52.64 91.87 -20.37
C ASN A 750 -53.75 90.92 -19.89
N SER A 751 -53.40 89.71 -19.40
CA SER A 751 -54.39 88.71 -18.96
C SER A 751 -54.03 88.04 -17.63
N SER A 752 -55.04 87.69 -16.84
CA SER A 752 -54.89 86.94 -15.57
C SER A 752 -55.87 85.77 -15.51
N LEU A 753 -55.36 84.58 -15.22
CA LEU A 753 -56.12 83.32 -15.18
C LEU A 753 -56.03 82.61 -13.82
N THR A 754 -57.07 81.86 -13.46
CA THR A 754 -57.09 81.01 -12.26
C THR A 754 -57.50 79.58 -12.65
N ALA A 755 -56.70 78.59 -12.27
CA ALA A 755 -57.04 77.17 -12.37
C ALA A 755 -57.89 76.74 -11.17
N VAL A 756 -59.00 76.04 -11.42
CA VAL A 756 -59.93 75.57 -10.39
C VAL A 756 -59.76 74.07 -10.19
N PHE A 757 -59.36 73.66 -8.98
CA PHE A 757 -59.26 72.29 -8.52
C PHE A 757 -60.39 71.94 -7.53
N GLU A 758 -60.78 70.66 -7.47
CA GLU A 758 -61.82 70.13 -6.59
C GLU A 758 -61.35 68.92 -5.75
N GLU A 759 -62.10 68.62 -4.68
CA GLU A 759 -61.73 67.64 -3.66
C GLU A 759 -61.76 66.18 -4.15
N GLY A 760 -60.83 65.37 -3.63
CA GLY A 760 -60.72 63.94 -3.94
C GLY A 760 -60.39 63.12 -2.70
N VAL A 761 -60.72 61.82 -2.72
CA VAL A 761 -60.54 60.91 -1.58
C VAL A 761 -59.28 60.08 -1.74
N SER A 762 -58.49 59.94 -0.67
CA SER A 762 -57.26 59.14 -0.69
C SER A 762 -57.56 57.66 -0.88
N THR A 763 -56.80 57.03 -1.78
CA THR A 763 -56.90 55.60 -2.09
C THR A 763 -55.63 54.86 -1.69
N TYR A 764 -55.82 53.65 -1.16
CA TYR A 764 -54.75 52.76 -0.72
C TYR A 764 -54.84 51.43 -1.44
N LYS A 765 -53.67 50.90 -1.82
CA LYS A 765 -53.51 49.68 -2.58
C LYS A 765 -53.25 48.52 -1.64
N VAL A 766 -54.19 47.58 -1.56
CA VAL A 766 -53.93 46.27 -0.93
C VAL A 766 -53.37 45.34 -2.00
N THR A 767 -52.21 44.75 -1.70
CA THR A 767 -51.62 43.69 -2.51
C THR A 767 -51.52 42.42 -1.68
N ALA A 768 -52.04 41.33 -2.20
CA ALA A 768 -51.87 40.00 -1.66
C ALA A 768 -51.12 39.15 -2.68
N LYS A 769 -50.06 38.47 -2.28
CA LYS A 769 -49.40 37.44 -3.11
C LYS A 769 -49.34 36.13 -2.34
N SER A 770 -49.15 35.00 -3.02
CA SER A 770 -48.68 33.78 -2.36
C SER A 770 -47.15 33.78 -2.24
N ASN A 771 -46.61 33.05 -1.26
CA ASN A 771 -45.17 32.80 -1.18
C ASN A 771 -44.70 31.86 -2.32
N ASN A 772 -45.58 31.00 -2.82
CA ASN A 772 -45.38 30.16 -3.99
C ASN A 772 -46.70 30.04 -4.77
N THR A 773 -46.73 30.53 -6.02
CA THR A 773 -47.92 30.55 -6.88
C THR A 773 -48.37 29.17 -7.38
N ALA A 774 -47.49 28.15 -7.32
CA ALA A 774 -47.87 26.77 -7.60
C ALA A 774 -48.56 26.08 -6.40
N TRP A 775 -48.34 26.58 -5.17
CA TRP A 775 -48.87 25.98 -3.94
C TRP A 775 -50.20 26.61 -3.47
N GLY A 776 -50.51 27.81 -3.97
CA GLY A 776 -51.76 28.47 -3.64
C GLY A 776 -51.94 29.79 -4.38
N SER A 777 -53.19 30.11 -4.65
CA SER A 777 -53.60 31.41 -5.19
C SER A 777 -54.16 32.29 -4.06
N VAL A 778 -54.25 33.58 -4.35
CA VAL A 778 -54.83 34.58 -3.46
C VAL A 778 -55.78 35.47 -4.26
N SER A 779 -56.87 35.91 -3.63
CA SER A 779 -57.86 36.77 -4.27
C SER A 779 -58.44 37.77 -3.28
N PRO A 780 -58.56 39.07 -3.63
CA PRO A 780 -57.98 39.72 -4.82
C PRO A 780 -56.46 39.92 -4.66
N GLU A 781 -55.67 39.60 -5.69
CA GLU A 781 -54.20 39.76 -5.67
C GLU A 781 -53.76 41.24 -5.56
N ASN A 782 -54.53 42.14 -6.17
CA ASN A 782 -54.27 43.57 -6.18
C ASN A 782 -55.59 44.33 -6.31
N GLN A 783 -55.99 45.06 -5.27
CA GLN A 783 -57.17 45.92 -5.31
C GLN A 783 -56.92 47.23 -4.57
N THR A 784 -57.43 48.32 -5.15
CA THR A 784 -57.41 49.66 -4.56
C THR A 784 -58.70 49.92 -3.80
N PHE A 785 -58.59 50.40 -2.58
CA PHE A 785 -59.68 50.75 -1.67
C PHE A 785 -59.60 52.23 -1.30
N ASN A 786 -60.72 52.86 -0.96
CA ASN A 786 -60.70 54.18 -0.34
C ASN A 786 -60.28 54.05 1.14
N ALA A 787 -59.61 55.07 1.69
CA ALA A 787 -59.23 55.10 3.10
C ALA A 787 -60.42 54.79 4.02
N GLY A 788 -60.23 53.87 4.98
CA GLY A 788 -61.27 53.44 5.93
C GLY A 788 -62.22 52.34 5.43
N GLN A 789 -62.10 51.87 4.19
CA GLN A 789 -62.86 50.70 3.73
C GLN A 789 -62.26 49.38 4.22
N THR A 790 -63.08 48.35 4.40
CA THR A 790 -62.61 46.99 4.73
C THR A 790 -62.21 46.24 3.47
N ALA A 791 -60.95 45.83 3.38
CA ALA A 791 -60.51 44.82 2.42
C ALA A 791 -60.72 43.42 2.99
N LYS A 792 -61.00 42.46 2.11
CA LYS A 792 -60.97 41.02 2.39
C LYS A 792 -60.02 40.37 1.39
N VAL A 793 -59.11 39.53 1.87
CA VAL A 793 -58.23 38.69 1.06
C VAL A 793 -58.43 37.22 1.46
N THR A 794 -58.51 36.35 0.46
CA THR A 794 -58.74 34.91 0.65
C THR A 794 -57.62 34.13 -0.03
N ALA A 795 -57.00 33.22 0.72
CA ALA A 795 -55.95 32.33 0.26
C ALA A 795 -56.51 30.94 -0.04
N THR A 796 -56.37 30.48 -1.29
CA THR A 796 -56.89 29.20 -1.76
C THR A 796 -55.71 28.27 -2.07
N PRO A 797 -55.43 27.26 -1.22
CA PRO A 797 -54.33 26.32 -1.48
C PRO A 797 -54.64 25.44 -2.69
N VAL A 798 -53.62 25.18 -3.49
CA VAL A 798 -53.65 24.16 -4.55
C VAL A 798 -53.25 22.84 -3.91
N ALA A 799 -54.16 21.86 -3.88
CA ALA A 799 -53.86 20.54 -3.34
C ALA A 799 -52.65 19.92 -4.06
N PRO A 800 -51.67 19.33 -3.35
CA PRO A 800 -51.69 18.89 -1.94
C PRO A 800 -51.40 19.96 -0.88
N HIS A 801 -50.96 21.15 -1.28
CA HIS A 801 -50.38 22.16 -0.40
C HIS A 801 -51.40 22.73 0.58
N LYS A 802 -50.92 23.37 1.66
CA LYS A 802 -51.79 23.89 2.73
C LYS A 802 -51.45 25.34 3.02
N PHE A 803 -52.49 26.16 3.18
CA PHE A 803 -52.35 27.50 3.73
C PHE A 803 -51.99 27.41 5.21
N LYS A 804 -50.96 28.15 5.64
CA LYS A 804 -50.45 28.14 7.01
C LYS A 804 -50.86 29.41 7.77
N HIS A 805 -50.63 30.58 7.17
CA HIS A 805 -51.02 31.90 7.69
C HIS A 805 -50.74 33.02 6.67
N TRP A 806 -51.30 34.19 6.91
CA TRP A 806 -50.94 35.45 6.26
C TRP A 806 -49.85 36.16 7.07
N ILE A 807 -48.82 36.67 6.38
CA ILE A 807 -47.86 37.64 6.93
C ILE A 807 -47.99 39.01 6.24
N ASN A 808 -47.59 40.07 6.91
CA ASN A 808 -47.22 41.32 6.23
C ASN A 808 -45.91 41.09 5.45
N THR A 809 -45.90 41.40 4.15
CA THR A 809 -44.77 41.14 3.24
C THR A 809 -43.48 41.84 3.68
N ALA A 810 -43.58 43.05 4.23
CA ALA A 810 -42.43 43.87 4.59
C ALA A 810 -41.87 43.54 5.98
N THR A 811 -42.74 43.36 6.98
CA THR A 811 -42.30 43.12 8.37
C THR A 811 -42.19 41.63 8.73
N GLN A 812 -42.64 40.72 7.87
CA GLN A 812 -42.72 39.27 8.09
C GLN A 812 -43.60 38.84 9.28
N ALA A 813 -44.27 39.78 9.95
CA ALA A 813 -45.15 39.50 11.08
C ALA A 813 -46.43 38.78 10.62
N VAL A 814 -46.85 37.75 11.35
CA VAL A 814 -48.10 37.02 11.11
C VAL A 814 -49.30 37.91 11.46
N VAL A 815 -50.20 38.13 10.51
CA VAL A 815 -51.40 38.99 10.67
C VAL A 815 -52.70 38.21 10.78
N SER A 816 -52.74 36.96 10.29
CA SER A 816 -53.89 36.05 10.46
C SER A 816 -53.48 34.60 10.22
N THR A 817 -54.01 33.67 11.01
CA THR A 817 -53.89 32.22 10.77
C THR A 817 -55.07 31.64 9.99
N GLN A 818 -56.07 32.46 9.65
CA GLN A 818 -57.23 32.05 8.85
C GLN A 818 -56.99 32.31 7.37
N ALA A 819 -57.45 31.40 6.50
CA ALA A 819 -57.27 31.49 5.05
C ALA A 819 -57.97 32.73 4.47
N GLU A 820 -59.12 33.11 5.02
CA GLU A 820 -59.75 34.41 4.79
C GLU A 820 -59.30 35.42 5.86
N TYR A 821 -58.94 36.62 5.44
CA TYR A 821 -58.56 37.72 6.34
C TYR A 821 -59.20 39.03 5.88
N SER A 822 -59.87 39.72 6.81
CA SER A 822 -60.54 41.00 6.57
C SER A 822 -59.98 42.06 7.52
N PHE A 823 -59.66 43.24 7.00
CA PHE A 823 -59.09 44.35 7.77
C PHE A 823 -59.41 45.72 7.15
N THR A 824 -59.38 46.78 7.95
CA THR A 824 -59.63 48.15 7.49
C THR A 824 -58.38 48.76 6.85
N VAL A 825 -58.51 49.28 5.63
CA VAL A 825 -57.39 49.82 4.85
C VAL A 825 -57.20 51.30 5.15
N ASN A 826 -56.22 51.59 6.01
CA ASN A 826 -55.81 52.95 6.36
C ASN A 826 -54.43 53.35 5.79
N GLU A 827 -53.76 52.40 5.12
CA GLU A 827 -52.46 52.58 4.44
C GLU A 827 -52.28 51.50 3.35
N ASN A 828 -51.19 51.58 2.57
CA ASN A 828 -50.86 50.58 1.54
C ASN A 828 -50.38 49.26 2.16
N SER A 829 -51.28 48.30 2.35
CA SER A 829 -50.93 46.98 2.88
C SER A 829 -50.41 46.01 1.81
N SER A 830 -49.25 45.40 2.05
CA SER A 830 -48.78 44.24 1.28
C SER A 830 -48.75 43.00 2.16
N LEU A 831 -49.46 41.97 1.73
CA LEU A 831 -49.62 40.70 2.44
C LEU A 831 -49.08 39.54 1.59
N THR A 832 -48.50 38.56 2.27
CA THR A 832 -48.09 37.29 1.66
C THR A 832 -48.83 36.14 2.35
N ALA A 833 -49.58 35.35 1.59
CA ALA A 833 -50.12 34.09 2.05
C ALA A 833 -48.99 33.05 2.05
N VAL A 834 -48.67 32.53 3.23
CA VAL A 834 -47.65 31.49 3.41
C VAL A 834 -48.34 30.14 3.27
N PHE A 835 -48.13 29.51 2.12
CA PHE A 835 -48.42 28.10 1.89
C PHE A 835 -47.20 27.27 2.27
N GLU A 836 -47.43 26.12 2.92
CA GLU A 836 -46.39 25.15 3.21
C GLU A 836 -46.49 23.93 2.29
N GLU A 837 -45.40 23.19 2.18
CA GLU A 837 -45.28 22.02 1.31
C GLU A 837 -46.12 20.85 1.84
N GLY A 838 -47.41 20.87 1.51
CA GLY A 838 -48.14 19.62 1.34
C GLY A 838 -47.50 18.83 0.20
N VAL A 839 -47.37 17.52 0.38
CA VAL A 839 -46.70 16.63 -0.57
C VAL A 839 -47.77 15.81 -1.28
N SER A 840 -47.64 15.54 -2.59
CA SER A 840 -48.76 14.97 -3.37
C SER A 840 -49.19 13.62 -2.82
N THR A 841 -50.36 13.58 -2.18
CA THR A 841 -50.86 12.38 -1.50
C THR A 841 -51.45 11.41 -2.50
N TYR A 842 -50.65 10.43 -2.90
CA TYR A 842 -51.09 9.35 -3.77
C TYR A 842 -51.75 8.24 -2.97
N LYS A 843 -52.89 7.75 -3.46
CA LYS A 843 -53.57 6.60 -2.88
C LYS A 843 -52.96 5.32 -3.45
N VAL A 844 -52.40 4.50 -2.58
CA VAL A 844 -52.06 3.11 -2.89
C VAL A 844 -53.17 2.21 -2.36
N THR A 845 -53.77 1.40 -3.24
CA THR A 845 -54.74 0.37 -2.85
C THR A 845 -54.16 -1.00 -3.12
N ALA A 846 -54.25 -1.89 -2.14
CA ALA A 846 -53.89 -3.30 -2.26
C ALA A 846 -55.15 -4.14 -2.06
N LYS A 847 -55.36 -5.16 -2.88
CA LYS A 847 -56.39 -6.20 -2.65
C LYS A 847 -55.83 -7.59 -2.87
N SER A 848 -56.41 -8.61 -2.25
CA SER A 848 -56.19 -10.01 -2.60
C SER A 848 -56.95 -10.38 -3.88
N ASN A 849 -56.41 -11.25 -4.73
CA ASN A 849 -57.18 -11.88 -5.82
C ASN A 849 -58.30 -12.80 -5.28
N ASN A 850 -58.07 -13.44 -4.13
CA ASN A 850 -59.05 -14.23 -3.38
C ASN A 850 -58.85 -14.00 -1.87
N THR A 851 -59.84 -13.42 -1.20
CA THR A 851 -59.81 -13.07 0.24
C THR A 851 -59.77 -14.29 1.16
N ALA A 852 -60.16 -15.47 0.68
CA ALA A 852 -60.05 -16.72 1.45
C ALA A 852 -58.63 -17.33 1.41
N TRP A 853 -57.80 -16.94 0.44
CA TRP A 853 -56.45 -17.48 0.23
C TRP A 853 -55.35 -16.58 0.79
N GLY A 854 -55.67 -15.32 1.09
CA GLY A 854 -54.72 -14.38 1.66
C GLY A 854 -55.33 -13.01 1.91
N SER A 855 -54.73 -12.30 2.84
CA SER A 855 -55.05 -10.90 3.17
C SER A 855 -53.92 -9.97 2.74
N VAL A 856 -54.21 -8.68 2.68
CA VAL A 856 -53.22 -7.65 2.35
C VAL A 856 -53.29 -6.51 3.37
N SER A 857 -52.13 -5.97 3.75
CA SER A 857 -52.04 -4.88 4.71
C SER A 857 -50.93 -3.89 4.37
N PRO A 858 -51.19 -2.56 4.40
CA PRO A 858 -52.51 -1.94 4.49
C PRO A 858 -53.29 -2.08 3.16
N GLU A 859 -54.59 -2.35 3.23
CA GLU A 859 -55.48 -2.43 2.05
C GLU A 859 -55.61 -1.07 1.33
N ASN A 860 -55.62 0.01 2.12
CA ASN A 860 -55.63 1.39 1.62
C ASN A 860 -54.59 2.18 2.41
N GLN A 861 -53.68 2.86 1.71
CA GLN A 861 -52.77 3.85 2.29
C GLN A 861 -52.71 5.10 1.41
N THR A 862 -52.59 6.26 2.05
CA THR A 862 -52.49 7.56 1.40
C THR A 862 -51.15 8.15 1.80
N LEU A 863 -50.22 8.22 0.85
CA LEU A 863 -48.81 8.50 1.12
C LEU A 863 -48.33 9.68 0.28
N ASN A 864 -47.41 10.45 0.86
CA ASN A 864 -46.81 11.60 0.23
C ASN A 864 -45.89 11.18 -0.93
N ALA A 865 -45.84 11.96 -2.00
CA ALA A 865 -44.92 11.74 -3.12
C ALA A 865 -43.47 11.52 -2.64
N GLY A 866 -42.78 10.55 -3.23
CA GLY A 866 -41.43 10.18 -2.83
C GLY A 866 -41.31 9.35 -1.54
N GLN A 867 -42.39 9.15 -0.77
CA GLN A 867 -42.38 8.17 0.33
C GLN A 867 -42.50 6.74 -0.20
N THR A 868 -41.99 5.79 0.59
CA THR A 868 -42.11 4.36 0.29
C THR A 868 -43.46 3.82 0.75
N ALA A 869 -44.32 3.38 -0.18
CA ALA A 869 -45.41 2.48 0.12
C ALA A 869 -44.86 1.09 0.40
N LYS A 870 -45.23 0.52 1.55
CA LYS A 870 -44.98 -0.87 1.90
C LYS A 870 -46.32 -1.59 1.96
N VAL A 871 -46.53 -2.57 1.09
CA VAL A 871 -47.70 -3.46 1.11
C VAL A 871 -47.24 -4.88 1.43
N THR A 872 -47.96 -5.56 2.33
CA THR A 872 -47.62 -6.92 2.77
C THR A 872 -48.79 -7.85 2.45
N ALA A 873 -48.51 -8.92 1.71
CA ALA A 873 -49.46 -9.98 1.40
C ALA A 873 -49.26 -11.16 2.36
N THR A 874 -50.24 -11.41 3.22
CA THR A 874 -50.22 -12.48 4.22
C THR A 874 -51.11 -13.64 3.73
N PRO A 875 -50.54 -14.72 3.18
CA PRO A 875 -51.33 -15.87 2.74
C PRO A 875 -52.01 -16.57 3.91
N VAL A 876 -53.21 -17.09 3.68
CA VAL A 876 -53.91 -17.98 4.61
C VAL A 876 -53.51 -19.40 4.27
N ALA A 877 -52.84 -20.09 5.19
CA ALA A 877 -52.40 -21.47 4.97
C ALA A 877 -53.60 -22.38 4.60
N PRO A 878 -53.46 -23.29 3.60
CA PRO A 878 -52.20 -23.72 2.96
C PRO A 878 -51.73 -22.88 1.77
N HIS A 879 -52.49 -21.86 1.35
CA HIS A 879 -52.25 -21.06 0.16
C HIS A 879 -50.91 -20.30 0.22
N LYS A 880 -50.42 -19.89 -0.95
CA LYS A 880 -49.13 -19.19 -1.07
C LYS A 880 -49.29 -17.92 -1.87
N PHE A 881 -48.60 -16.88 -1.44
CA PHE A 881 -48.44 -15.67 -2.24
C PHE A 881 -47.51 -15.96 -3.42
N LYS A 882 -47.93 -15.58 -4.63
CA LYS A 882 -47.19 -15.81 -5.88
C LYS A 882 -46.46 -14.56 -6.36
N HIS A 883 -47.16 -13.43 -6.42
CA HIS A 883 -46.61 -12.10 -6.78
C HIS A 883 -47.67 -11.00 -6.61
N TRP A 884 -47.22 -9.74 -6.63
CA TRP A 884 -48.04 -8.54 -6.80
C TRP A 884 -48.13 -8.20 -8.29
N VAL A 885 -49.34 -7.95 -8.79
CA VAL A 885 -49.57 -7.27 -10.08
C VAL A 885 -50.12 -5.86 -9.87
N ASN A 886 -49.88 -4.96 -10.83
CA ASN A 886 -50.69 -3.76 -10.98
C ASN A 886 -52.11 -4.18 -11.42
N THR A 887 -53.14 -3.74 -10.69
CA THR A 887 -54.54 -4.14 -10.89
C THR A 887 -55.07 -3.79 -12.29
N ALA A 888 -54.61 -2.68 -12.88
CA ALA A 888 -55.10 -2.19 -14.16
C ALA A 888 -54.36 -2.83 -15.35
N THR A 889 -53.03 -2.93 -15.28
CA THR A 889 -52.21 -3.44 -16.41
C THR A 889 -51.91 -4.94 -16.34
N GLN A 890 -52.21 -5.60 -15.21
CA GLN A 890 -51.86 -7.00 -14.91
C GLN A 890 -50.34 -7.32 -14.95
N ALA A 891 -49.50 -6.30 -15.10
CA ALA A 891 -48.05 -6.46 -15.07
C ALA A 891 -47.57 -6.82 -13.65
N VAL A 892 -46.68 -7.81 -13.55
CA VAL A 892 -46.04 -8.21 -12.29
C VAL A 892 -45.08 -7.11 -11.83
N VAL A 893 -45.29 -6.59 -10.62
CA VAL A 893 -44.47 -5.51 -10.04
C VAL A 893 -43.51 -5.99 -8.95
N SER A 894 -43.81 -7.13 -8.30
CA SER A 894 -42.92 -7.77 -7.32
C SER A 894 -43.27 -9.23 -7.09
N THR A 895 -42.28 -10.10 -6.95
CA THR A 895 -42.44 -11.51 -6.51
C THR A 895 -42.31 -11.69 -5.00
N GLN A 896 -42.02 -10.62 -4.25
CA GLN A 896 -41.91 -10.65 -2.79
C GLN A 896 -43.25 -10.34 -2.12
N ALA A 897 -43.60 -11.10 -1.07
CA ALA A 897 -44.86 -10.95 -0.34
C ALA A 897 -44.98 -9.56 0.32
N GLU A 898 -43.87 -9.07 0.86
CA GLU A 898 -43.69 -7.65 1.15
C GLU A 898 -43.15 -6.93 -0.10
N TYR A 899 -43.85 -5.89 -0.56
CA TYR A 899 -43.39 -5.03 -1.64
C TYR A 899 -43.33 -3.58 -1.16
N SER A 900 -42.11 -3.02 -1.25
CA SER A 900 -41.81 -1.63 -0.91
C SER A 900 -41.42 -0.85 -2.16
N PHE A 901 -42.11 0.25 -2.45
CA PHE A 901 -41.86 1.08 -3.64
C PHE A 901 -42.10 2.57 -3.39
N THR A 902 -41.36 3.43 -4.08
CA THR A 902 -41.51 4.88 -4.00
C THR A 902 -42.80 5.32 -4.71
N VAL A 903 -43.72 5.98 -4.00
CA VAL A 903 -45.01 6.40 -4.57
C VAL A 903 -44.87 7.73 -5.28
N ASN A 904 -44.99 7.70 -6.61
CA ASN A 904 -45.01 8.90 -7.45
C ASN A 904 -46.32 9.05 -8.25
N GLU A 905 -47.25 8.08 -8.12
CA GLU A 905 -48.59 8.11 -8.71
C GLU A 905 -49.57 7.21 -7.95
N ASN A 906 -50.88 7.39 -8.19
CA ASN A 906 -51.93 6.54 -7.62
C ASN A 906 -51.78 5.10 -8.11
N SER A 907 -51.49 4.17 -7.20
CA SER A 907 -51.12 2.79 -7.54
C SER A 907 -52.16 1.80 -7.00
N SER A 908 -52.80 1.01 -7.87
CA SER A 908 -53.63 -0.11 -7.43
C SER A 908 -52.92 -1.42 -7.70
N LEU A 909 -52.78 -2.24 -6.66
CA LEU A 909 -52.08 -3.51 -6.65
C LEU A 909 -53.02 -4.66 -6.27
N THR A 910 -52.84 -5.82 -6.90
CA THR A 910 -53.50 -7.06 -6.53
C THR A 910 -52.44 -8.09 -6.13
N ALA A 911 -52.52 -8.58 -4.90
CA ALA A 911 -51.75 -9.74 -4.44
C ALA A 911 -52.37 -11.00 -5.07
N VAL A 912 -51.59 -11.70 -5.89
CA VAL A 912 -51.97 -12.96 -6.49
C VAL A 912 -51.55 -14.08 -5.54
N PHE A 913 -52.51 -14.64 -4.83
CA PHE A 913 -52.37 -15.91 -4.13
C PHE A 913 -52.71 -17.07 -5.06
N GLU A 914 -52.01 -18.18 -4.92
CA GLU A 914 -52.25 -19.42 -5.65
C GLU A 914 -52.70 -20.56 -4.73
N GLU A 915 -53.31 -21.58 -5.33
CA GLU A 915 -53.78 -22.76 -4.60
C GLU A 915 -52.60 -23.50 -3.96
N GLY A 916 -52.60 -23.57 -2.64
CA GLY A 916 -51.53 -24.21 -1.87
C GLY A 916 -51.97 -25.57 -1.35
N VAL A 917 -51.06 -26.53 -1.41
CA VAL A 917 -51.32 -27.90 -0.95
C VAL A 917 -51.10 -27.99 0.56
N SER A 918 -52.04 -28.59 1.29
CA SER A 918 -51.97 -28.79 2.74
C SER A 918 -50.61 -29.33 3.19
N THR A 919 -49.91 -28.60 4.07
CA THR A 919 -48.62 -29.05 4.61
C THR A 919 -48.81 -29.78 5.93
N TYR A 920 -48.31 -31.00 6.02
CA TYR A 920 -48.35 -31.80 7.25
C TYR A 920 -46.96 -31.92 7.87
N LYS A 921 -46.94 -31.97 9.21
CA LYS A 921 -45.72 -32.18 9.98
C LYS A 921 -45.49 -33.67 10.23
N VAL A 922 -44.36 -34.16 9.76
CA VAL A 922 -43.81 -35.47 10.12
C VAL A 922 -42.75 -35.25 11.21
N THR A 923 -42.83 -36.05 12.26
CA THR A 923 -41.84 -36.05 13.36
C THR A 923 -41.26 -37.45 13.55
N ALA A 924 -39.98 -37.50 13.88
CA ALA A 924 -39.24 -38.70 14.21
C ALA A 924 -38.46 -38.45 15.50
N LYS A 925 -38.45 -39.42 16.43
CA LYS A 925 -37.58 -39.38 17.62
C LYS A 925 -36.92 -40.74 17.86
N SER A 926 -35.82 -40.79 18.58
CA SER A 926 -35.23 -42.03 19.12
C SER A 926 -35.94 -42.47 20.40
N ASN A 927 -36.08 -43.77 20.65
CA ASN A 927 -36.50 -44.30 21.96
C ASN A 927 -35.47 -43.99 23.07
N ASN A 928 -34.18 -43.95 22.71
CA ASN A 928 -33.08 -43.52 23.56
C ASN A 928 -32.05 -42.76 22.71
N THR A 929 -31.88 -41.47 22.98
CA THR A 929 -30.97 -40.57 22.24
C THR A 929 -29.49 -40.95 22.37
N ALA A 930 -29.11 -41.70 23.41
CA ALA A 930 -27.74 -42.20 23.58
C ALA A 930 -27.46 -43.46 22.74
N TRP A 931 -28.49 -44.13 22.21
CA TRP A 931 -28.36 -45.38 21.44
C TRP A 931 -28.53 -45.18 19.93
N GLY A 932 -29.03 -44.03 19.51
CA GLY A 932 -29.20 -43.71 18.10
C GLY A 932 -29.91 -42.38 17.88
N SER A 933 -29.61 -41.76 16.74
CA SER A 933 -30.24 -40.52 16.27
C SER A 933 -31.21 -40.80 15.12
N VAL A 934 -32.02 -39.80 14.78
CA VAL A 934 -32.98 -39.87 13.68
C VAL A 934 -32.89 -38.61 12.82
N SER A 935 -33.07 -38.76 11.51
CA SER A 935 -33.00 -37.64 10.57
C SER A 935 -34.00 -37.80 9.40
N PRO A 936 -34.74 -36.74 9.02
CA PRO A 936 -34.92 -35.50 9.78
C PRO A 936 -35.83 -35.73 11.00
N GLU A 937 -35.48 -35.15 12.16
CA GLU A 937 -36.28 -35.24 13.39
C GLU A 937 -37.65 -34.54 13.24
N ASN A 938 -37.68 -33.45 12.46
CA ASN A 938 -38.88 -32.70 12.09
C ASN A 938 -38.81 -32.37 10.60
N GLN A 939 -39.86 -32.67 9.84
CA GLN A 939 -40.01 -32.22 8.45
C GLN A 939 -41.45 -31.82 8.17
N THR A 940 -41.64 -30.81 7.33
CA THR A 940 -42.96 -30.32 6.90
C THR A 940 -43.05 -30.48 5.39
N LEU A 941 -44.03 -31.26 4.93
CA LEU A 941 -44.17 -31.69 3.54
C LEU A 941 -45.59 -31.44 3.05
N ASN A 942 -45.75 -31.18 1.75
CA ASN A 942 -47.07 -31.02 1.12
C ASN A 942 -47.80 -32.38 1.07
N ALA A 943 -49.12 -32.36 1.14
CA ALA A 943 -49.96 -33.55 0.98
C ALA A 943 -49.62 -34.32 -0.31
N GLY A 944 -49.55 -35.65 -0.22
CA GLY A 944 -49.19 -36.52 -1.34
C GLY A 944 -47.68 -36.62 -1.63
N GLN A 945 -46.81 -35.85 -0.97
CA GLN A 945 -45.36 -36.04 -1.08
C GLN A 945 -44.88 -37.24 -0.26
N THR A 946 -43.81 -37.89 -0.70
CA THR A 946 -43.14 -38.96 0.07
C THR A 946 -42.21 -38.36 1.12
N ALA A 947 -42.51 -38.60 2.39
CA ALA A 947 -41.54 -38.41 3.48
C ALA A 947 -40.56 -39.58 3.50
N LYS A 948 -39.33 -39.29 3.96
CA LYS A 948 -38.35 -40.29 4.38
C LYS A 948 -37.87 -39.95 5.78
N VAL A 949 -37.73 -40.95 6.66
CA VAL A 949 -37.10 -40.83 7.98
C VAL A 949 -36.04 -41.93 8.12
N THR A 950 -34.88 -41.59 8.66
CA THR A 950 -33.70 -42.46 8.71
C THR A 950 -33.17 -42.55 10.14
N ALA A 951 -32.99 -43.76 10.65
CA ALA A 951 -32.49 -44.03 11.99
C ALA A 951 -31.01 -44.44 11.93
N THR A 952 -30.15 -43.71 12.63
CA THR A 952 -28.70 -43.95 12.66
C THR A 952 -28.30 -44.40 14.07
N PRO A 953 -28.00 -45.69 14.30
CA PRO A 953 -27.58 -46.17 15.62
C PRO A 953 -26.21 -45.60 16.01
N VAL A 954 -26.04 -45.31 17.30
CA VAL A 954 -24.74 -44.97 17.90
C VAL A 954 -24.08 -46.27 18.34
N ALA A 955 -22.89 -46.58 17.84
CA ALA A 955 -22.18 -47.80 18.21
C ALA A 955 -21.95 -47.86 19.75
N PRO A 956 -22.12 -49.02 20.41
CA PRO A 956 -22.31 -50.37 19.85
C PRO A 956 -23.77 -50.73 19.50
N HIS A 957 -24.73 -49.83 19.74
CA HIS A 957 -26.18 -50.11 19.68
C HIS A 957 -26.66 -50.41 18.25
N LYS A 958 -27.85 -50.97 18.14
CA LYS A 958 -28.45 -51.36 16.85
C LYS A 958 -29.87 -50.82 16.72
N PHE A 959 -30.23 -50.41 15.51
CA PHE A 959 -31.60 -50.11 15.16
C PHE A 959 -32.40 -51.42 14.99
N LYS A 960 -33.63 -51.45 15.52
CA LYS A 960 -34.50 -52.63 15.52
C LYS A 960 -35.71 -52.47 14.60
N HIS A 961 -36.43 -51.35 14.69
CA HIS A 961 -37.57 -50.98 13.84
C HIS A 961 -38.09 -49.56 14.15
N TRP A 962 -38.94 -49.02 13.27
CA TRP A 962 -39.76 -47.83 13.50
C TRP A 962 -41.15 -48.23 14.01
N ILE A 963 -41.65 -47.52 15.02
CA ILE A 963 -43.06 -47.54 15.43
C ILE A 963 -43.74 -46.18 15.18
N ASN A 964 -45.06 -46.16 15.02
CA ASN A 964 -45.84 -44.93 15.17
C ASN A 964 -45.87 -44.53 16.65
N THR A 965 -45.53 -43.28 16.97
CA THR A 965 -45.40 -42.79 18.36
C THR A 965 -46.72 -42.85 19.14
N ALA A 966 -47.86 -42.64 18.50
CA ALA A 966 -49.16 -42.60 19.15
C ALA A 966 -49.79 -43.99 19.30
N THR A 967 -49.72 -44.83 18.27
CA THR A 967 -50.36 -46.16 18.27
C THR A 967 -49.44 -47.30 18.69
N GLN A 968 -48.14 -47.05 18.84
CA GLN A 968 -47.07 -48.03 19.14
C GLN A 968 -46.93 -49.16 18.10
N ALA A 969 -47.69 -49.14 17.00
CA ALA A 969 -47.61 -50.13 15.94
C ALA A 969 -46.31 -50.00 15.13
N VAL A 970 -45.69 -51.14 14.79
CA VAL A 970 -44.49 -51.19 13.93
C VAL A 970 -44.86 -50.79 12.50
N VAL A 971 -44.14 -49.83 11.93
CA VAL A 971 -44.40 -49.30 10.57
C VAL A 971 -43.31 -49.64 9.55
N SER A 972 -42.08 -49.94 10.02
CA SER A 972 -40.98 -50.42 9.17
C SER A 972 -39.92 -51.12 10.02
N THR A 973 -39.34 -52.20 9.51
CA THR A 973 -38.13 -52.85 10.08
C THR A 973 -36.83 -52.35 9.45
N GLN A 974 -36.90 -51.51 8.41
CA GLN A 974 -35.75 -50.90 7.76
C GLN A 974 -35.35 -49.60 8.47
N ALA A 975 -34.04 -49.33 8.58
CA ALA A 975 -33.51 -48.12 9.21
C ALA A 975 -33.98 -46.85 8.47
N GLU A 976 -34.12 -46.93 7.15
CA GLU A 976 -34.84 -45.96 6.33
C GLU A 976 -36.32 -46.37 6.20
N TYR A 977 -37.23 -45.44 6.46
CA TYR A 977 -38.67 -45.62 6.22
C TYR A 977 -39.20 -44.48 5.35
N SER A 978 -39.87 -44.83 4.26
CA SER A 978 -40.47 -43.86 3.33
C SER A 978 -41.97 -44.13 3.15
N PHE A 979 -42.78 -43.08 3.16
CA PHE A 979 -44.24 -43.17 3.11
C PHE A 979 -44.87 -41.87 2.56
N THR A 980 -46.08 -41.95 2.02
CA THR A 980 -46.81 -40.77 1.49
C THR A 980 -47.48 -39.99 2.63
N VAL A 981 -47.24 -38.69 2.69
CA VAL A 981 -47.74 -37.81 3.74
C VAL A 981 -49.13 -37.30 3.40
N ASN A 982 -50.15 -37.79 4.12
CA ASN A 982 -51.54 -37.36 3.98
C ASN A 982 -52.14 -36.79 5.28
N GLU A 983 -51.39 -36.83 6.39
CA GLU A 983 -51.77 -36.28 7.69
C GLU A 983 -50.51 -35.99 8.53
N ASN A 984 -50.67 -35.34 9.69
CA ASN A 984 -49.57 -35.16 10.64
C ASN A 984 -49.16 -36.51 11.24
N SER A 985 -47.90 -36.91 11.09
CA SER A 985 -47.41 -38.22 11.53
C SER A 985 -46.28 -38.12 12.55
N SER A 986 -46.18 -39.08 13.46
CA SER A 986 -45.08 -39.18 14.43
C SER A 986 -44.57 -40.60 14.56
N PHE A 987 -43.26 -40.77 14.50
CA PHE A 987 -42.58 -42.06 14.57
C PHE A 987 -41.49 -42.07 15.63
N THR A 988 -41.27 -43.24 16.23
CA THR A 988 -40.17 -43.48 17.16
C THR A 988 -39.28 -44.60 16.61
N ALA A 989 -37.99 -44.33 16.44
CA ALA A 989 -36.98 -45.33 16.12
C ALA A 989 -36.64 -46.10 17.38
N VAL A 990 -36.80 -47.42 17.34
CA VAL A 990 -36.49 -48.32 18.45
C VAL A 990 -35.08 -48.86 18.26
N PHE A 991 -34.16 -48.40 19.09
CA PHE A 991 -32.81 -48.94 19.23
C PHE A 991 -32.74 -49.95 20.39
N GLU A 992 -31.85 -50.93 20.27
CA GLU A 992 -31.59 -51.95 21.29
C GLU A 992 -30.13 -51.95 21.76
N GLN A 993 -29.89 -52.54 22.95
CA GLN A 993 -28.60 -52.47 23.61
C GLN A 993 -27.53 -53.30 22.87
N GLY A 994 -26.48 -52.64 22.40
CA GLY A 994 -25.26 -53.30 21.95
C GLY A 994 -24.30 -53.56 23.11
N VAL A 995 -23.46 -54.59 22.98
CA VAL A 995 -22.29 -54.78 23.83
C VAL A 995 -21.10 -54.03 23.25
N SER A 996 -20.42 -53.23 24.08
CA SER A 996 -19.21 -52.51 23.67
C SER A 996 -18.14 -53.49 23.20
N THR A 997 -17.56 -53.20 22.04
CA THR A 997 -16.27 -53.80 21.65
C THR A 997 -15.17 -52.80 21.97
N TYR A 998 -14.08 -53.30 22.53
CA TYR A 998 -12.90 -52.53 22.87
C TYR A 998 -11.72 -53.00 22.03
N LYS A 999 -10.95 -52.05 21.50
CA LYS A 999 -9.70 -52.36 20.82
C LYS A 999 -8.59 -52.56 21.84
N VAL A 1000 -8.03 -53.77 21.86
CA VAL A 1000 -6.72 -54.01 22.45
C VAL A 1000 -5.70 -53.88 21.34
N THR A 1001 -4.70 -53.01 21.53
CA THR A 1001 -3.53 -52.95 20.65
C THR A 1001 -2.28 -53.36 21.41
N ALA A 1002 -1.37 -54.03 20.71
CA ALA A 1002 -0.04 -54.35 21.17
C ALA A 1002 0.95 -53.82 20.13
N LYS A 1003 1.98 -53.10 20.60
CA LYS A 1003 3.17 -52.77 19.82
C LYS A 1003 4.43 -53.13 20.59
N SER A 1004 5.56 -53.26 19.93
CA SER A 1004 6.86 -53.17 20.60
C SER A 1004 7.26 -51.69 20.79
N ASN A 1005 8.14 -51.42 21.75
CA ASN A 1005 8.79 -50.11 21.88
C ASN A 1005 9.75 -49.84 20.70
N ASN A 1006 10.36 -50.89 20.16
CA ASN A 1006 11.15 -50.88 18.95
C ASN A 1006 10.90 -52.17 18.15
N THR A 1007 10.43 -52.04 16.90
CA THR A 1007 10.09 -53.17 16.02
C THR A 1007 11.30 -53.94 15.50
N ALA A 1008 12.51 -53.38 15.57
CA ALA A 1008 13.75 -54.11 15.31
C ALA A 1008 14.23 -54.94 16.52
N TRP A 1009 13.74 -54.65 17.73
CA TRP A 1009 14.14 -55.33 18.97
C TRP A 1009 13.19 -56.47 19.36
N GLY A 1010 11.97 -56.48 18.82
CA GLY A 1010 11.00 -57.53 19.05
C GLY A 1010 9.66 -57.28 18.36
N SER A 1011 8.94 -58.37 18.11
CA SER A 1011 7.58 -58.36 17.58
C SER A 1011 6.57 -58.69 18.68
N VAL A 1012 5.29 -58.43 18.40
CA VAL A 1012 4.17 -58.75 19.29
C VAL A 1012 3.02 -59.35 18.50
N SER A 1013 2.25 -60.24 19.13
CA SER A 1013 1.10 -60.88 18.47
C SER A 1013 -0.04 -61.18 19.45
N PRO A 1014 -1.30 -60.91 19.08
CA PRO A 1014 -1.73 -60.12 17.91
C PRO A 1014 -1.51 -58.62 18.17
N GLU A 1015 -1.03 -57.86 17.17
CA GLU A 1015 -0.85 -56.40 17.28
C GLU A 1015 -2.17 -55.64 17.49
N ASN A 1016 -3.27 -56.19 16.97
CA ASN A 1016 -4.60 -55.60 17.06
C ASN A 1016 -5.61 -56.74 17.29
N GLN A 1017 -6.42 -56.63 18.35
CA GLN A 1017 -7.57 -57.51 18.57
C GLN A 1017 -8.76 -56.69 19.09
N THR A 1018 -9.96 -56.98 18.58
CA THR A 1018 -11.20 -56.31 18.97
C THR A 1018 -12.08 -57.32 19.70
N LEU A 1019 -12.37 -57.07 20.97
CA LEU A 1019 -13.04 -58.00 21.87
C LEU A 1019 -14.25 -57.34 22.53
N ASN A 1020 -15.26 -58.13 22.89
CA ASN A 1020 -16.41 -57.64 23.65
C ASN A 1020 -15.99 -57.34 25.10
N ALA A 1021 -16.63 -56.34 25.71
CA ALA A 1021 -16.49 -56.06 27.14
C ALA A 1021 -16.63 -57.33 28.00
N GLY A 1022 -15.67 -57.57 28.90
CA GLY A 1022 -15.61 -58.74 29.76
C GLY A 1022 -14.96 -59.99 29.14
N GLN A 1023 -14.53 -59.97 27.88
CA GLN A 1023 -13.73 -61.07 27.30
C GLN A 1023 -12.26 -60.99 27.72
N THR A 1024 -11.55 -62.11 27.67
CA THR A 1024 -10.10 -62.17 27.97
C THR A 1024 -9.29 -61.95 26.70
N ALA A 1025 -8.45 -60.91 26.68
CA ALA A 1025 -7.39 -60.76 25.69
C ALA A 1025 -6.17 -61.60 26.08
N LYS A 1026 -5.40 -62.01 25.06
CA LYS A 1026 -4.03 -62.50 25.23
C LYS A 1026 -3.12 -61.76 24.25
N VAL A 1027 -1.93 -61.38 24.70
CA VAL A 1027 -0.85 -60.81 23.88
C VAL A 1027 0.47 -61.52 24.20
N THR A 1028 1.33 -61.69 23.20
CA THR A 1028 2.63 -62.35 23.31
C THR A 1028 3.73 -61.49 22.69
N ALA A 1029 4.87 -61.36 23.37
CA ALA A 1029 6.03 -60.58 22.94
C ALA A 1029 7.22 -61.51 22.61
N THR A 1030 7.82 -61.33 21.43
CA THR A 1030 8.90 -62.18 20.92
C THR A 1030 10.14 -61.32 20.62
N PRO A 1031 11.24 -61.44 21.38
CA PRO A 1031 12.44 -60.64 21.16
C PRO A 1031 13.22 -61.07 19.92
N VAL A 1032 13.87 -60.10 19.28
CA VAL A 1032 14.84 -60.31 18.19
C VAL A 1032 16.24 -60.11 18.79
N ALA A 1033 17.10 -61.13 18.69
CA ALA A 1033 18.46 -61.06 19.25
C ALA A 1033 19.28 -59.89 18.64
N PRO A 1034 20.17 -59.23 19.40
CA PRO A 1034 20.61 -59.54 20.78
C PRO A 1034 19.66 -59.07 21.90
N HIS A 1035 18.58 -58.37 21.57
CA HIS A 1035 17.65 -57.76 22.53
C HIS A 1035 16.86 -58.81 23.32
N LYS A 1036 16.31 -58.39 24.47
CA LYS A 1036 15.45 -59.23 25.33
C LYS A 1036 14.17 -58.51 25.72
N PHE A 1037 13.10 -59.26 25.93
CA PHE A 1037 11.86 -58.72 26.49
C PHE A 1037 12.06 -58.39 27.98
N LYS A 1038 11.60 -57.21 28.41
CA LYS A 1038 11.71 -56.71 29.79
C LYS A 1038 10.37 -56.78 30.53
N HIS A 1039 9.32 -56.19 29.95
CA HIS A 1039 7.96 -56.19 30.48
C HIS A 1039 6.95 -55.57 29.48
N TRP A 1040 5.67 -55.75 29.73
CA TRP A 1040 4.57 -54.98 29.14
C TRP A 1040 4.27 -53.74 29.98
N ILE A 1041 4.13 -52.58 29.33
CA ILE A 1041 3.51 -51.38 29.92
C ILE A 1041 2.17 -51.08 29.26
N ASN A 1042 1.26 -50.43 29.98
CA ASN A 1042 0.20 -49.64 29.37
C ASN A 1042 0.84 -48.39 28.72
N THR A 1043 0.61 -48.21 27.42
CA THR A 1043 1.23 -47.16 26.59
C THR A 1043 0.83 -45.74 27.03
N ALA A 1044 -0.38 -45.57 27.54
CA ALA A 1044 -0.91 -44.26 27.94
C ALA A 1044 -0.42 -43.86 29.34
N THR A 1045 -0.38 -44.80 30.29
CA THR A 1045 -0.01 -44.51 31.69
C THR A 1045 1.45 -44.82 32.03
N GLN A 1046 2.20 -45.46 31.11
CA GLN A 1046 3.55 -45.99 31.30
C GLN A 1046 3.70 -47.01 32.45
N ALA A 1047 2.59 -47.42 33.08
CA ALA A 1047 2.61 -48.39 34.17
C ALA A 1047 2.88 -49.81 33.67
N VAL A 1048 3.77 -50.54 34.35
CA VAL A 1048 4.05 -51.96 34.09
C VAL A 1048 2.83 -52.81 34.44
N VAL A 1049 2.33 -53.57 33.46
CA VAL A 1049 1.13 -54.44 33.63
C VAL A 1049 1.48 -55.93 33.70
N SER A 1050 2.63 -56.35 33.18
CA SER A 1050 3.13 -57.72 33.28
C SER A 1050 4.63 -57.80 33.00
N THR A 1051 5.37 -58.61 33.75
CA THR A 1051 6.77 -58.98 33.45
C THR A 1051 6.91 -60.26 32.63
N GLN A 1052 5.79 -60.92 32.30
CA GLN A 1052 5.76 -62.13 31.47
C GLN A 1052 5.59 -61.78 29.99
N ALA A 1053 6.31 -62.48 29.11
CA ALA A 1053 6.27 -62.26 27.67
C ALA A 1053 4.87 -62.55 27.08
N GLU A 1054 4.19 -63.58 27.59
CA GLU A 1054 2.75 -63.73 27.44
C GLU A 1054 1.99 -62.98 28.54
N TYR A 1055 0.95 -62.24 28.18
CA TYR A 1055 0.08 -61.55 29.12
C TYR A 1055 -1.39 -61.73 28.72
N SER A 1056 -2.24 -62.05 29.70
CA SER A 1056 -3.68 -62.26 29.54
C SER A 1056 -4.47 -61.48 30.58
N PHE A 1057 -5.54 -60.80 30.17
CA PHE A 1057 -6.33 -59.91 31.02
C PHE A 1057 -7.76 -59.73 30.49
N THR A 1058 -8.69 -59.32 31.36
CA THR A 1058 -10.09 -59.03 30.98
C THR A 1058 -10.21 -57.62 30.39
N VAL A 1059 -10.81 -57.50 29.20
CA VAL A 1059 -10.96 -56.23 28.48
C VAL A 1059 -12.25 -55.52 28.90
N ASN A 1060 -12.11 -54.45 29.68
CA ASN A 1060 -13.23 -53.62 30.16
C ASN A 1060 -13.17 -52.17 29.63
N GLU A 1061 -12.10 -51.81 28.92
CA GLU A 1061 -11.82 -50.52 28.30
C GLU A 1061 -10.88 -50.72 27.10
N GLU A 1062 -10.69 -49.70 26.25
CA GLU A 1062 -9.64 -49.74 25.23
C GLU A 1062 -8.26 -49.61 25.87
N ILE A 1063 -7.34 -50.50 25.50
CA ILE A 1063 -5.99 -50.52 26.08
C ILE A 1063 -4.93 -50.74 24.99
N SER A 1064 -3.95 -49.86 25.01
CA SER A 1064 -2.77 -49.95 24.15
C SER A 1064 -1.59 -50.43 24.98
N LEU A 1065 -1.05 -51.60 24.68
CA LEU A 1065 0.10 -52.18 25.37
C LEU A 1065 1.37 -52.00 24.54
N THR A 1066 2.46 -51.64 25.22
CA THR A 1066 3.80 -51.64 24.63
C THR A 1066 4.64 -52.73 25.29
N ALA A 1067 5.10 -53.69 24.50
CA ALA A 1067 6.16 -54.61 24.91
C ALA A 1067 7.48 -53.84 24.92
N VAL A 1068 8.05 -53.66 26.11
CA VAL A 1068 9.35 -53.04 26.30
C VAL A 1068 10.40 -54.12 26.11
N PHE A 1069 11.07 -54.09 24.98
CA PHE A 1069 12.33 -54.78 24.77
C PHE A 1069 13.47 -53.86 25.24
N GLU A 1070 14.51 -54.44 25.82
CA GLU A 1070 15.74 -53.72 26.15
C GLU A 1070 16.94 -54.31 25.42
N GLU A 1071 17.83 -53.41 25.04
CA GLU A 1071 19.03 -53.71 24.26
C GLU A 1071 20.16 -54.23 25.15
N VAL A 1072 20.95 -55.15 24.60
CA VAL A 1072 22.19 -55.63 25.22
C VAL A 1072 23.32 -54.79 24.61
N ILE A 1073 23.45 -53.56 25.11
CA ILE A 1073 24.34 -52.54 24.54
C ILE A 1073 25.81 -52.92 24.77
N LEU A 1074 26.53 -53.16 23.67
CA LEU A 1074 27.93 -52.78 23.56
C LEU A 1074 27.96 -51.34 23.06
N LEU A 1075 28.76 -50.47 23.69
CA LEU A 1075 28.67 -49.02 23.51
C LEU A 1075 29.14 -48.53 22.12
N ASP A 1076 28.56 -47.41 21.70
CA ASP A 1076 28.80 -46.71 20.43
C ASP A 1076 30.27 -46.23 20.31
N PRO A 1077 30.98 -46.56 19.21
CA PRO A 1077 32.33 -46.03 18.94
C PRO A 1077 32.39 -44.52 18.67
N ASN A 1078 31.27 -43.85 18.38
CA ASN A 1078 31.22 -42.46 17.92
C ASN A 1078 30.76 -41.43 18.97
N ALA A 1079 30.63 -41.83 20.24
CA ALA A 1079 30.33 -40.88 21.31
C ALA A 1079 31.46 -39.83 21.46
N VAL A 1080 31.08 -38.56 21.56
CA VAL A 1080 32.03 -37.46 21.83
C VAL A 1080 32.72 -37.73 23.17
N LEU A 1081 34.05 -37.67 23.20
CA LEU A 1081 34.81 -37.85 24.44
C LEU A 1081 34.63 -36.61 25.33
N PRO A 1082 34.25 -36.77 26.61
CA PRO A 1082 34.10 -35.63 27.51
C PRO A 1082 35.45 -34.97 27.75
N HIS A 1083 35.49 -33.65 27.70
CA HIS A 1083 36.74 -32.89 27.77
C HIS A 1083 36.69 -31.74 28.78
N LEU A 1084 37.85 -31.32 29.29
CA LEU A 1084 37.98 -30.21 30.24
C LEU A 1084 38.08 -28.88 29.49
N THR A 1085 37.16 -27.97 29.76
CA THR A 1085 37.07 -26.65 29.11
C THR A 1085 38.31 -25.81 29.38
N ASP A 1086 38.74 -25.07 28.36
CA ASP A 1086 39.88 -24.14 28.37
C ASP A 1086 41.26 -24.71 28.82
N LEU A 1087 41.41 -26.02 29.02
CA LEU A 1087 42.68 -26.60 29.48
C LEU A 1087 43.84 -26.37 28.48
N ASP A 1088 43.54 -26.44 27.18
CA ASP A 1088 44.52 -26.25 26.10
C ASP A 1088 44.77 -24.76 25.77
N THR A 1089 43.91 -23.85 26.25
CA THR A 1089 43.99 -22.40 26.00
C THR A 1089 44.50 -21.60 27.21
N ALA A 1090 44.42 -22.18 28.41
CA ALA A 1090 44.76 -21.53 29.68
C ALA A 1090 46.27 -21.25 29.85
N VAL A 1091 46.58 -20.11 30.46
CA VAL A 1091 47.95 -19.79 30.90
C VAL A 1091 48.21 -20.40 32.28
N LEU A 1092 48.52 -21.69 32.28
CA LEU A 1092 48.85 -22.47 33.48
C LEU A 1092 50.11 -21.94 34.15
N LYS A 1093 50.11 -21.93 35.49
CA LYS A 1093 51.18 -21.40 36.35
C LYS A 1093 51.49 -22.36 37.50
N THR A 1094 52.75 -22.38 37.93
CA THR A 1094 53.16 -23.19 39.09
C THR A 1094 52.59 -22.70 40.42
N GLY A 1095 52.24 -23.63 41.33
CA GLY A 1095 51.90 -23.31 42.72
C GLY A 1095 50.61 -22.52 42.92
N THR A 1096 49.63 -22.69 42.03
CA THR A 1096 48.28 -22.16 42.19
C THR A 1096 47.29 -23.14 41.58
N PRO A 1097 46.36 -23.72 42.35
CA PRO A 1097 45.31 -24.57 41.82
C PRO A 1097 44.47 -23.84 40.77
N GLN A 1098 44.30 -24.46 39.60
CA GLN A 1098 43.38 -23.98 38.55
C GLN A 1098 42.24 -24.98 38.38
N THR A 1099 41.03 -24.47 38.09
CA THR A 1099 39.80 -25.27 38.03
C THR A 1099 39.29 -25.31 36.59
N PHE A 1100 39.05 -26.50 36.09
CA PHE A 1100 38.53 -26.77 34.74
C PHE A 1100 37.21 -27.53 34.87
N VAL A 1101 36.22 -27.20 34.05
CA VAL A 1101 34.89 -27.79 34.09
C VAL A 1101 34.77 -28.80 32.94
N TRP A 1102 34.00 -29.87 33.11
CA TRP A 1102 33.77 -30.79 32.00
C TRP A 1102 32.71 -30.28 31.03
N GLU A 1103 32.99 -30.36 29.74
CA GLU A 1103 31.97 -30.33 28.69
C GLU A 1103 31.57 -31.77 28.30
N GLU A 1104 30.26 -31.98 28.13
CA GLU A 1104 29.60 -33.26 27.82
C GLU A 1104 29.87 -34.45 28.77
N MET A 1105 30.18 -34.22 30.05
CA MET A 1105 30.39 -35.31 31.01
C MET A 1105 29.16 -36.23 31.16
N PRO A 1106 29.30 -37.57 31.01
CA PRO A 1106 28.19 -38.50 31.20
C PRO A 1106 27.58 -38.44 32.60
N GLN A 1107 26.25 -38.33 32.64
CA GLN A 1107 25.46 -38.47 33.87
C GLN A 1107 25.76 -39.84 34.52
N ASN A 1108 26.05 -39.83 35.83
CA ASN A 1108 26.49 -40.99 36.63
C ASN A 1108 27.95 -41.46 36.38
N ALA A 1109 28.84 -40.60 35.89
CA ALA A 1109 30.28 -40.85 35.96
C ALA A 1109 30.79 -40.87 37.42
N THR A 1110 31.68 -41.80 37.74
CA THR A 1110 32.19 -42.11 39.10
C THR A 1110 33.66 -42.56 39.07
N ASN A 1111 34.25 -42.88 40.23
CA ASN A 1111 35.59 -43.51 40.35
C ASN A 1111 36.74 -42.77 39.64
N PHE A 1112 36.69 -41.44 39.63
CA PHE A 1112 37.70 -40.56 39.03
C PHE A 1112 39.11 -40.77 39.58
N LYS A 1113 40.10 -40.86 38.68
CA LYS A 1113 41.53 -40.90 38.99
C LYS A 1113 42.32 -40.14 37.93
N ALA A 1114 43.09 -39.13 38.35
CA ALA A 1114 44.00 -38.41 37.46
C ALA A 1114 45.43 -38.91 37.63
N THR A 1115 46.15 -39.05 36.52
CA THR A 1115 47.58 -39.39 36.45
C THR A 1115 48.27 -38.33 35.59
N LEU A 1116 49.28 -37.65 36.13
CA LEU A 1116 50.10 -36.71 35.38
C LEU A 1116 51.44 -37.36 35.00
N ILE A 1117 51.85 -37.20 33.75
CA ILE A 1117 53.15 -37.61 33.23
C ILE A 1117 53.92 -36.36 32.81
N ASP A 1118 55.15 -36.22 33.30
CA ASP A 1118 56.08 -35.17 32.90
C ASP A 1118 56.84 -35.60 31.65
N MET A 1119 56.67 -34.89 30.54
CA MET A 1119 57.35 -35.23 29.28
C MET A 1119 58.84 -34.81 29.27
N SER A 1120 59.30 -34.02 30.24
CA SER A 1120 60.72 -33.67 30.40
C SER A 1120 61.53 -34.74 31.16
N ASN A 1121 60.87 -35.66 31.87
CA ASN A 1121 61.49 -36.82 32.52
C ASN A 1121 60.46 -37.93 32.73
N ALA A 1122 60.62 -39.06 32.04
CA ALA A 1122 59.69 -40.20 32.04
C ALA A 1122 59.62 -41.02 33.37
N SER A 1123 59.93 -40.40 34.51
CA SER A 1123 59.67 -40.92 35.85
C SER A 1123 58.44 -40.21 36.41
N ALA A 1124 57.34 -40.94 36.62
CA ALA A 1124 56.03 -40.36 36.92
C ALA A 1124 56.05 -39.36 38.10
N VAL A 1125 55.79 -38.08 37.79
CA VAL A 1125 55.67 -37.01 38.78
C VAL A 1125 54.23 -36.98 39.28
N THR A 1126 53.99 -37.53 40.47
CA THR A 1126 52.67 -37.47 41.12
C THR A 1126 52.34 -36.02 41.50
N ALA A 1127 51.58 -35.33 40.66
CA ALA A 1127 51.01 -34.04 41.00
C ALA A 1127 49.93 -34.18 42.09
N LEU A 1128 49.78 -33.14 42.92
CA LEU A 1128 48.64 -33.00 43.81
C LEU A 1128 47.43 -32.49 43.00
N VAL A 1129 46.73 -33.43 42.36
CA VAL A 1129 45.34 -33.21 41.97
C VAL A 1129 44.53 -33.20 43.26
N SER A 1130 44.11 -32.02 43.72
CA SER A 1130 43.43 -31.86 45.00
C SER A 1130 42.04 -32.49 45.00
N THR A 1131 41.37 -32.44 43.85
CA THR A 1131 39.95 -32.75 43.68
C THR A 1131 39.67 -33.00 42.20
N ILE A 1132 39.02 -34.12 41.88
CA ILE A 1132 38.45 -34.37 40.55
C ILE A 1132 37.15 -35.16 40.68
N ASP A 1133 36.10 -34.68 40.01
CA ASP A 1133 34.75 -35.26 40.05
C ASP A 1133 34.02 -35.10 38.70
N ALA A 1134 32.72 -35.44 38.68
CA ALA A 1134 31.87 -35.40 37.48
C ALA A 1134 31.47 -33.99 37.02
N THR A 1135 31.90 -32.94 37.73
CA THR A 1135 31.63 -31.53 37.40
C THR A 1135 32.91 -30.77 37.07
N GLN A 1136 34.01 -31.03 37.78
CA GLN A 1136 35.26 -30.26 37.63
C GLN A 1136 36.51 -31.06 37.99
N ALA A 1137 37.66 -30.59 37.49
CA ALA A 1137 39.00 -30.99 37.91
C ALA A 1137 39.77 -29.78 38.46
N GLN A 1138 40.37 -29.92 39.64
CA GLN A 1138 41.29 -28.93 40.21
C GLN A 1138 42.73 -29.45 40.14
N LEU A 1139 43.57 -28.73 39.39
CA LEU A 1139 44.94 -29.12 39.06
C LEU A 1139 45.92 -28.11 39.65
N GLU A 1140 46.85 -28.58 40.49
CA GLU A 1140 47.99 -27.78 40.95
C GLU A 1140 49.31 -28.37 40.43
N PHE A 1141 50.07 -27.55 39.72
CA PHE A 1141 51.35 -27.95 39.13
C PHE A 1141 52.51 -27.44 39.98
N ALA A 1142 53.30 -28.36 40.55
CA ALA A 1142 54.41 -28.02 41.44
C ALA A 1142 55.67 -27.48 40.72
N LYS A 1143 55.73 -27.55 39.38
CA LYS A 1143 56.83 -27.03 38.56
C LYS A 1143 56.38 -26.73 37.12
N ALA A 1144 57.13 -25.86 36.44
CA ALA A 1144 56.93 -25.54 35.03
C ALA A 1144 57.46 -26.69 34.14
N GLY A 1145 56.92 -26.81 32.93
CA GLY A 1145 57.25 -27.90 32.00
C GLY A 1145 56.10 -28.24 31.05
N THR A 1146 56.25 -29.34 30.33
CA THR A 1146 55.21 -29.89 29.44
C THR A 1146 54.75 -31.25 29.94
N PHE A 1147 53.45 -31.44 30.05
CA PHE A 1147 52.85 -32.60 30.70
C PHE A 1147 51.80 -33.29 29.81
N THR A 1148 51.56 -34.56 30.12
CA THR A 1148 50.38 -35.32 29.71
C THR A 1148 49.50 -35.56 30.93
N LEU A 1149 48.21 -35.25 30.84
CA LEU A 1149 47.22 -35.55 31.88
C LEU A 1149 46.31 -36.68 31.38
N MET A 1150 46.33 -37.83 32.06
CA MET A 1150 45.36 -38.89 31.84
C MET A 1150 44.32 -38.88 32.97
N ILE A 1151 43.04 -38.87 32.62
CA ILE A 1151 41.94 -39.00 33.58
C ILE A 1151 41.15 -40.26 33.27
N HIS A 1152 41.07 -41.15 34.27
CA HIS A 1152 40.22 -42.33 34.28
C HIS A 1152 38.94 -42.05 35.06
N PHE A 1153 37.82 -42.61 34.61
CA PHE A 1153 36.52 -42.58 35.31
C PHE A 1153 35.66 -43.77 34.89
N GLU A 1154 34.58 -44.06 35.62
CA GLU A 1154 33.67 -45.17 35.34
C GLU A 1154 32.23 -44.68 35.16
N VAL A 1155 31.61 -45.10 34.05
CA VAL A 1155 30.19 -44.85 33.76
C VAL A 1155 29.48 -46.21 33.75
N LEU A 1156 28.49 -46.39 34.63
CA LEU A 1156 27.70 -47.62 34.75
C LEU A 1156 28.53 -48.92 34.91
N GLY A 1157 29.75 -48.82 35.43
CA GLY A 1157 30.67 -49.95 35.64
C GLY A 1157 31.63 -50.25 34.47
N VAL A 1158 31.66 -49.42 33.43
CA VAL A 1158 32.68 -49.46 32.36
C VAL A 1158 33.71 -48.36 32.60
N SER A 1159 35.00 -48.71 32.61
CA SER A 1159 36.11 -47.77 32.82
C SER A 1159 36.56 -47.10 31.51
N TYR A 1160 36.64 -45.78 31.53
CA TYR A 1160 37.07 -44.91 30.45
C TYR A 1160 38.40 -44.22 30.79
N THR A 1161 39.10 -43.71 29.78
CA THR A 1161 40.32 -42.90 29.95
C THR A 1161 40.35 -41.81 28.88
N VAL A 1162 40.59 -40.56 29.29
CA VAL A 1162 40.83 -39.42 28.40
C VAL A 1162 42.26 -38.92 28.66
N SER A 1163 43.00 -38.57 27.60
CA SER A 1163 44.37 -38.04 27.67
C SER A 1163 44.42 -36.65 27.06
N TYR A 1164 45.15 -35.74 27.71
CA TYR A 1164 45.46 -34.39 27.24
C TYR A 1164 46.97 -34.28 27.15
N ASP A 1165 47.49 -34.23 25.92
CA ASP A 1165 48.94 -34.26 25.65
C ASP A 1165 49.47 -32.87 25.30
N GLY A 1166 50.64 -32.52 25.82
CA GLY A 1166 51.30 -31.25 25.46
C GLY A 1166 50.95 -30.04 26.32
N ILE A 1167 50.29 -30.24 27.47
CA ILE A 1167 49.92 -29.18 28.42
C ILE A 1167 51.17 -28.40 28.87
N VAL A 1168 51.23 -27.09 28.59
CA VAL A 1168 52.39 -26.23 28.93
C VAL A 1168 52.13 -25.39 30.18
N VAL A 1169 52.93 -25.62 31.23
CA VAL A 1169 52.92 -24.85 32.48
C VAL A 1169 54.10 -23.89 32.53
N LYS A 1170 53.86 -22.63 32.87
CA LYS A 1170 54.85 -21.54 32.96
C LYS A 1170 55.22 -21.17 34.40
#